data_AF-A0A9N9V448-F1
#
_entry.id   AF-A0A9N9V448-F1
#
_cell.length_a   1.000
_cell.length_b   1.000
_cell.length_c   1.000
_cell.angle_alpha   90.00
_cell.angle_beta   90.00
_cell.angle_gamma   90.00
#
_symmetry.space_group_name_H-M   'P 1'
#
loop_
_entity.id
_entity.type
_entity.pdbx_description
1 polymer ?
#
loop_
_entity_poly.entity_id
_entity_poly.type
_entity_poly.pdbx_seq_one_letter_code
_entity_poly.pdbx_strand_id
1 'polypeptide(L)'
;MTDIAPKPSPLARLQSDGTETSRGASPQPSHISIPLPHNGHKILRSATVGYIAPEFVGKLEQMKSVKEIIQAAGWLPEVVIDEQIQWFYEKLGIDDVYFHIETPAVIANQITSLYAAKVAASVREDRQEEIRLDMEANDHAIYIDTSIPGKALVGGPQYEKRLEAKYLDHQGTTKYRVETFRSPAVIGNSPSSQATLRCYFVYQCLFKQKPEETDPKETRLEVISDHGFWQKATANTKQIYQEIIELAVNRTGPVIEVYDLEGLAEKRLVIAFRTRTAHGLFSALSDLYHYYGVTSSRKYCEQFANGITVMSVYLRPALALDGDYPPLEESIHQITKEISLLYCIPQNKFHSLFLTGELSLQESVYAHASWVFVQHFLNRLGPEYASLSELLDPKEKPQAALLLSKLKRRLRTETFTPDYILEIIKNYPSLVRALYASFANVHLGLSEAASESDDNARPSSIEVLSDAKLQEKISSTVSNEHDEMVMTAFRVFNSAILKTNYFTPTKVALSFRLDPSFLPAVEYPKALYGMFLVIGAEFRGFHLRFRDVSRGGIRIVKSRSKEAYAINARNLFDENYGLANTQQRKNKDIPEGGSKGVVLLDPKQQDKQREAFEKYIDSILDLLLPAETPGIKNPIVDLYGKQEILFMGPDENTADLVDWATEHARVRGAPWWKSFFTGKSPKLGGIPHDRYGMTTLSVREYVKGIYRKLNLDPSQVRKMQTGGPDGDLGSNEILLGNEKWTAIVDGSGVLADPNGLNREELLRLAKKRAMISEYDLTKLSKDGYRVLVEDNNITLPSGEVVANGTTFRNTYHLKDTGNVDAFVPCGGRPESIDLISVSKLIKDGKSTIPYIVEGANLFITQDAKLRLEAAGCILYKDASANKGGVTSSSLEVLASLSFDDESFITNMCVNPKTGEAPQFYKDYVKQVQNKIQENARLEFEAIWREHEATGIPRSILSDTLSWAITDLDEELQQSDLWKSERIRFGVLRDALPQLLLDKIGLETIVQRVPENYLRAIFGSYLASRFVYEFGSQPSQFAFFDFMSKRTAKIAAAENGVQKA
;
A
#
# COMPACT_ATOMS: atom_id res chain seq x y z
N MET A 1 -30.09 49.85 16.00
CA MET A 1 -29.80 50.04 14.56
C MET A 1 -28.55 49.25 14.28
N THR A 2 -28.74 48.02 13.83
CA THR A 2 -27.76 46.93 13.84
C THR A 2 -27.54 46.51 12.40
N ASP A 3 -26.41 46.91 11.83
CA ASP A 3 -25.94 46.44 10.54
C ASP A 3 -25.41 45.02 10.69
N ILE A 4 -26.21 44.05 10.23
CA ILE A 4 -25.87 42.64 10.16
C ILE A 4 -25.23 42.41 8.78
N ALA A 5 -23.93 42.13 8.78
CA ALA A 5 -23.19 41.69 7.59
C ALA A 5 -23.81 40.40 7.00
N PRO A 6 -23.81 40.22 5.67
CA PRO A 6 -24.54 39.14 5.02
C PRO A 6 -23.92 37.77 5.34
N LYS A 7 -24.78 36.81 5.67
CA LYS A 7 -24.42 35.39 5.88
C LYS A 7 -23.99 34.75 4.55
N PRO A 8 -22.97 33.86 4.53
CA PRO A 8 -22.77 32.97 3.39
C PRO A 8 -23.92 31.95 3.33
N SER A 9 -24.62 31.94 2.20
CA SER A 9 -25.71 31.00 1.92
C SER A 9 -25.13 29.61 1.60
N PRO A 10 -25.59 28.52 2.25
CA PRO A 10 -25.23 27.17 1.85
C PRO A 10 -25.73 26.88 0.43
N LEU A 11 -24.83 26.42 -0.44
CA LEU A 11 -25.12 25.92 -1.78
C LEU A 11 -26.25 24.85 -1.68
N ALA A 12 -27.36 25.13 -2.37
CA ALA A 12 -28.64 24.42 -2.38
C ALA A 12 -29.53 24.56 -1.12
N ARG A 13 -30.37 25.60 -1.09
CA ARG A 13 -31.71 25.53 -0.46
C ARG A 13 -32.79 25.73 -1.52
N LEU A 14 -33.87 24.94 -1.39
CA LEU A 14 -35.14 25.11 -2.08
C LEU A 14 -35.63 26.56 -2.00
N GLN A 15 -36.12 27.08 -3.13
CA GLN A 15 -36.55 28.46 -3.38
C GLN A 15 -37.63 28.99 -2.42
N SER A 16 -37.56 30.29 -2.13
CA SER A 16 -38.74 31.16 -1.98
C SER A 16 -38.41 32.58 -2.49
N ASP A 17 -39.32 33.13 -3.30
CA ASP A 17 -39.24 34.33 -4.16
C ASP A 17 -38.79 35.66 -3.51
N GLY A 18 -38.19 36.53 -4.35
CA GLY A 18 -38.04 37.97 -4.09
C GLY A 18 -37.17 38.71 -5.10
N THR A 19 -37.78 39.60 -5.90
CA THR A 19 -37.24 40.42 -7.00
C THR A 19 -36.46 41.67 -6.59
N GLU A 20 -35.41 42.06 -7.35
CA GLU A 20 -35.21 43.34 -8.07
C GLU A 20 -33.73 43.75 -8.31
N THR A 21 -33.56 44.63 -9.29
CA THR A 21 -32.43 44.90 -10.21
C THR A 21 -31.47 46.04 -9.80
N SER A 22 -30.22 46.10 -10.34
CA SER A 22 -29.73 47.22 -11.19
C SER A 22 -28.22 47.21 -11.59
N ARG A 23 -27.99 47.24 -12.91
CA ARG A 23 -26.93 47.82 -13.79
C ARG A 23 -25.63 48.46 -13.25
N GLY A 24 -24.51 48.19 -13.97
CA GLY A 24 -23.32 49.05 -14.13
C GLY A 24 -22.22 48.39 -14.99
N ALA A 25 -21.47 49.15 -15.82
CA ALA A 25 -20.70 48.67 -16.99
C ALA A 25 -19.16 48.59 -16.85
N SER A 26 -18.57 47.67 -17.65
CA SER A 26 -17.20 47.49 -18.21
C SER A 26 -16.16 48.63 -18.04
N PRO A 27 -14.84 48.34 -17.92
CA PRO A 27 -14.02 48.10 -19.12
C PRO A 27 -12.87 47.07 -18.97
N GLN A 28 -12.53 46.38 -20.05
CA GLN A 28 -11.25 45.65 -20.18
C GLN A 28 -10.04 46.60 -20.03
N PRO A 29 -8.85 46.04 -19.75
CA PRO A 29 -7.88 46.02 -20.83
C PRO A 29 -7.15 44.67 -20.97
N SER A 30 -7.08 44.26 -22.23
CA SER A 30 -6.14 43.33 -22.84
C SER A 30 -4.71 43.42 -22.29
N HIS A 31 -4.11 42.30 -21.87
CA HIS A 31 -2.66 42.17 -21.83
C HIS A 31 -2.14 40.87 -22.45
N ILE A 32 -1.11 41.09 -23.26
CA ILE A 32 -0.42 40.23 -24.21
C ILE A 32 0.64 39.42 -23.47
N SER A 33 0.68 38.11 -23.70
CA SER A 33 1.72 37.21 -23.22
C SER A 33 2.85 37.07 -24.28
N ILE A 34 4.10 37.24 -23.84
CA ILE A 34 5.32 36.99 -24.62
C ILE A 34 5.79 35.53 -24.35
N PRO A 35 6.26 34.77 -25.35
CA PRO A 35 6.28 33.30 -25.32
C PRO A 35 7.64 32.68 -24.97
N LEU A 36 7.60 31.54 -24.27
CA LEU A 36 8.66 30.51 -24.23
C LEU A 36 7.97 29.11 -24.30
N PRO A 37 8.66 28.05 -24.77
CA PRO A 37 8.12 27.11 -25.76
C PRO A 37 7.02 26.18 -25.22
N HIS A 38 5.91 26.23 -25.94
CA HIS A 38 4.57 25.69 -25.68
C HIS A 38 4.46 24.19 -25.34
N ASN A 39 3.74 23.87 -24.24
CA ASN A 39 2.71 22.84 -24.21
C ASN A 39 1.37 23.55 -24.44
N GLY A 40 0.87 23.45 -25.68
CA GLY A 40 -0.07 24.40 -26.27
C GLY A 40 -1.52 24.32 -25.80
N HIS A 41 -2.10 25.49 -25.59
CA HIS A 41 -3.55 25.73 -25.69
C HIS A 41 -4.01 25.33 -27.11
N LYS A 42 -4.59 24.14 -27.27
CA LYS A 42 -5.03 23.60 -28.59
C LYS A 42 -6.51 23.89 -28.79
N ILE A 43 -6.84 24.78 -29.74
CA ILE A 43 -8.21 25.08 -30.18
C ILE A 43 -8.62 24.09 -31.28
N LEU A 44 -9.75 23.40 -31.12
CA LEU A 44 -10.26 22.43 -32.09
C LEU A 44 -11.37 23.01 -32.97
N ARG A 45 -11.21 22.96 -34.30
CA ARG A 45 -12.22 23.40 -35.29
C ARG A 45 -13.49 22.52 -35.27
N SER A 46 -14.66 23.14 -35.45
CA SER A 46 -16.00 22.52 -35.38
C SER A 46 -16.23 21.33 -36.34
N ALA A 47 -15.64 21.32 -37.53
CA ALA A 47 -15.79 20.21 -38.50
C ALA A 47 -14.98 18.94 -38.18
N THR A 48 -14.18 18.95 -37.10
CA THR A 48 -13.26 17.86 -36.69
C THR A 48 -13.68 17.15 -35.40
N VAL A 49 -14.89 17.41 -34.91
CA VAL A 49 -15.29 17.11 -33.54
C VAL A 49 -15.70 15.64 -33.36
N GLY A 50 -14.77 14.84 -32.85
CA GLY A 50 -15.06 13.61 -32.13
C GLY A 50 -15.15 12.36 -33.00
N TYR A 51 -16.38 11.94 -33.27
CA TYR A 51 -16.73 10.66 -33.89
C TYR A 51 -17.66 10.92 -35.08
N ILE A 52 -17.46 10.22 -36.20
CA ILE A 52 -18.34 10.28 -37.36
C ILE A 52 -19.37 9.16 -37.21
N ALA A 53 -20.64 9.54 -37.10
CA ALA A 53 -21.75 8.59 -37.14
C ALA A 53 -21.87 8.01 -38.55
N PRO A 54 -21.75 6.68 -38.76
CA PRO A 54 -22.07 6.08 -40.04
C PRO A 54 -23.58 6.19 -40.29
N GLU A 55 -23.96 6.64 -41.49
CA GLU A 55 -25.36 6.78 -41.90
C GLU A 55 -26.01 5.40 -42.06
N PHE A 56 -27.14 5.15 -41.38
CA PHE A 56 -27.87 3.90 -41.50
C PHE A 56 -28.82 3.95 -42.69
N VAL A 57 -28.37 3.44 -43.83
CA VAL A 57 -29.15 3.42 -45.09
C VAL A 57 -30.52 2.72 -44.94
N GLY A 58 -30.64 1.73 -44.04
CA GLY A 58 -31.88 0.98 -43.78
C GLY A 58 -32.88 1.65 -42.82
N LYS A 59 -32.63 2.87 -42.36
CA LYS A 59 -33.41 3.53 -41.28
C LYS A 59 -34.89 3.66 -41.61
N LEU A 60 -35.22 4.04 -42.85
CA LEU A 60 -36.62 4.21 -43.29
C LEU A 60 -37.38 2.88 -43.37
N GLU A 61 -36.73 1.78 -43.76
CA GLU A 61 -37.35 0.45 -43.80
C GLU A 61 -37.58 -0.10 -42.39
N GLN A 62 -36.63 0.16 -41.49
CA GLN A 62 -36.77 -0.18 -40.08
C GLN A 62 -37.93 0.57 -39.43
N MET A 63 -38.09 1.87 -39.68
CA MET A 63 -39.22 2.66 -39.18
C MET A 63 -40.58 2.09 -39.62
N LYS A 64 -40.68 1.61 -40.87
CA LYS A 64 -41.89 0.93 -41.36
C LYS A 64 -42.15 -0.37 -40.59
N SER A 65 -41.11 -1.19 -40.43
CA SER A 65 -41.21 -2.46 -39.69
C SER A 65 -41.62 -2.23 -38.22
N VAL A 66 -41.05 -1.20 -37.58
CA VAL A 66 -41.42 -0.78 -36.22
C VAL A 66 -42.88 -0.34 -36.15
N LYS A 67 -43.34 0.45 -37.14
CA LYS A 67 -44.75 0.87 -37.23
C LYS A 67 -45.70 -0.31 -37.31
N GLU A 68 -45.41 -1.29 -38.16
CA GLU A 68 -46.20 -2.51 -38.30
C GLU A 68 -46.28 -3.30 -36.99
N ILE A 69 -45.17 -3.42 -36.26
CA ILE A 69 -45.12 -4.11 -34.96
C ILE A 69 -45.97 -3.36 -33.91
N ILE A 70 -45.86 -2.04 -33.83
CA ILE A 70 -46.63 -1.22 -32.86
C ILE A 70 -48.13 -1.29 -33.18
N GLN A 71 -48.50 -1.20 -34.47
CA GLN A 71 -49.90 -1.32 -34.91
C GLN A 71 -50.48 -2.70 -34.60
N ALA A 72 -49.72 -3.77 -34.86
CA ALA A 72 -50.14 -5.14 -34.57
C ALA A 72 -50.32 -5.39 -33.06
N ALA A 73 -49.53 -4.73 -32.22
CA ALA A 73 -49.62 -4.86 -30.76
C ALA A 73 -50.83 -4.15 -30.15
N GLY A 74 -51.34 -3.09 -30.80
CA GLY A 74 -52.61 -2.42 -30.44
C GLY A 74 -52.61 -1.60 -29.15
N TRP A 75 -51.44 -1.32 -28.55
CA TRP A 75 -51.33 -0.57 -27.28
C TRP A 75 -51.37 0.95 -27.44
N LEU A 76 -51.02 1.48 -28.61
CA LEU A 76 -50.97 2.92 -28.90
C LEU A 76 -52.15 3.32 -29.80
N PRO A 77 -52.81 4.47 -29.55
CA PRO A 77 -53.78 5.02 -30.49
C PRO A 77 -53.13 5.31 -31.85
N GLU A 78 -53.76 4.93 -32.96
CA GLU A 78 -53.20 5.10 -34.31
C GLU A 78 -52.75 6.53 -34.61
N VAL A 79 -53.51 7.52 -34.13
CA VAL A 79 -53.24 8.96 -34.30
C VAL A 79 -51.91 9.43 -33.72
N VAL A 80 -51.31 8.70 -32.77
CA VAL A 80 -50.03 9.09 -32.15
C VAL A 80 -48.84 8.24 -32.59
N ILE A 81 -49.05 7.13 -33.30
CA ILE A 81 -47.98 6.18 -33.65
C ILE A 81 -46.90 6.86 -34.50
N ASP A 82 -47.28 7.56 -35.56
CA ASP A 82 -46.33 8.24 -36.45
C ASP A 82 -45.54 9.33 -35.73
N GLU A 83 -46.21 10.09 -34.86
CA GLU A 83 -45.56 11.11 -34.04
C GLU A 83 -44.53 10.51 -33.07
N GLN A 84 -44.87 9.41 -32.38
CA GLN A 84 -43.95 8.78 -31.43
C GLN A 84 -42.75 8.14 -32.14
N ILE A 85 -42.95 7.51 -33.30
CA ILE A 85 -41.86 6.95 -34.10
C ILE A 85 -40.93 8.07 -34.58
N GLN A 86 -41.48 9.14 -35.15
CA GLN A 86 -40.67 10.27 -35.61
C GLN A 86 -39.91 10.92 -34.45
N TRP A 87 -40.57 11.10 -33.30
CA TRP A 87 -39.94 11.65 -32.12
C TRP A 87 -38.76 10.79 -31.65
N PHE A 88 -38.90 9.46 -31.64
CA PHE A 88 -37.83 8.55 -31.23
C PHE A 88 -36.64 8.56 -32.21
N TYR A 89 -36.91 8.50 -33.52
CA TYR A 89 -35.87 8.39 -34.55
C TYR A 89 -35.16 9.72 -34.87
N GLU A 90 -35.84 10.85 -34.70
CA GLU A 90 -35.34 12.15 -35.17
C GLU A 90 -35.11 13.17 -34.05
N LYS A 91 -35.94 13.16 -32.99
CA LYS A 91 -35.93 14.23 -31.97
C LYS A 91 -35.13 13.88 -30.70
N LEU A 92 -34.96 12.60 -30.39
CA LEU A 92 -34.18 12.17 -29.23
C LEU A 92 -32.67 12.33 -29.41
N GLY A 93 -32.20 12.50 -30.65
CA GLY A 93 -30.77 12.61 -30.96
C GLY A 93 -30.01 11.31 -30.76
N ILE A 94 -30.67 10.16 -30.97
CA ILE A 94 -30.06 8.83 -30.92
C ILE A 94 -29.25 8.61 -32.23
N ASP A 95 -28.03 8.10 -32.10
CA ASP A 95 -27.11 7.88 -33.22
C ASP A 95 -27.55 6.74 -34.15
N ASP A 96 -27.25 6.83 -35.44
CA ASP A 96 -27.63 5.83 -36.46
C ASP A 96 -27.08 4.43 -36.19
N VAL A 97 -25.96 4.31 -35.47
CA VAL A 97 -25.39 3.00 -35.09
C VAL A 97 -26.33 2.23 -34.17
N TYR A 98 -27.05 2.92 -33.30
CA TYR A 98 -28.05 2.30 -32.45
C TYR A 98 -29.12 1.59 -33.28
N PHE A 99 -29.67 2.30 -34.26
CA PHE A 99 -30.68 1.77 -35.18
C PHE A 99 -30.14 0.65 -36.07
N HIS A 100 -28.83 0.66 -36.36
CA HIS A 100 -28.20 -0.43 -37.09
C HIS A 100 -28.06 -1.72 -36.28
N ILE A 101 -27.75 -1.62 -34.98
CA ILE A 101 -27.52 -2.76 -34.09
C ILE A 101 -28.86 -3.35 -33.60
N GLU A 102 -29.84 -2.50 -33.31
CA GLU A 102 -31.07 -2.91 -32.66
C GLU A 102 -32.13 -3.46 -33.61
N THR A 103 -32.93 -4.39 -33.09
CA THR A 103 -34.02 -5.00 -33.88
C THR A 103 -35.28 -4.13 -33.89
N PRO A 104 -36.10 -4.17 -34.95
CA PRO A 104 -37.39 -3.48 -34.98
C PRO A 104 -38.29 -3.80 -33.78
N ALA A 105 -38.26 -5.04 -33.27
CA ALA A 105 -39.05 -5.45 -32.11
C ALA A 105 -38.61 -4.74 -30.82
N VAL A 106 -37.31 -4.61 -30.60
CA VAL A 106 -36.76 -3.89 -29.43
C VAL A 106 -37.15 -2.42 -29.48
N ILE A 107 -36.99 -1.78 -30.65
CA ILE A 107 -37.33 -0.36 -30.84
C ILE A 107 -38.85 -0.14 -30.63
N ALA A 108 -39.69 -1.03 -31.16
CA ALA A 108 -41.14 -0.96 -30.94
C ALA A 108 -41.51 -1.04 -29.45
N ASN A 109 -40.88 -1.94 -28.69
CA ASN A 109 -41.08 -2.06 -27.24
C ASN A 109 -40.64 -0.79 -26.49
N GLN A 110 -39.55 -0.15 -26.91
CA GLN A 110 -39.05 1.08 -26.29
C GLN A 110 -39.99 2.26 -26.55
N ILE A 111 -40.44 2.44 -27.80
CA ILE A 111 -41.42 3.47 -28.15
C ILE A 111 -42.70 3.27 -27.35
N THR A 112 -43.16 2.03 -27.23
CA THR A 112 -44.34 1.68 -26.42
C THR A 112 -44.13 2.00 -24.94
N SER A 113 -42.96 1.67 -24.38
CA SER A 113 -42.62 1.96 -22.98
C SER A 113 -42.52 3.46 -22.71
N LEU A 114 -41.93 4.22 -23.64
CA LEU A 114 -41.85 5.68 -23.57
C LEU A 114 -43.23 6.31 -23.59
N TYR A 115 -44.12 5.83 -24.45
CA TYR A 115 -45.50 6.30 -24.50
C TYR A 115 -46.27 5.95 -23.21
N ALA A 116 -46.12 4.74 -22.69
CA ALA A 116 -46.70 4.34 -21.42
C ALA A 116 -46.24 5.24 -20.26
N ALA A 117 -44.96 5.64 -20.24
CA ALA A 117 -44.44 6.60 -19.26
C ALA A 117 -45.11 7.98 -19.37
N LYS A 118 -45.33 8.49 -20.60
CA LYS A 118 -46.06 9.75 -20.83
C LYS A 118 -47.51 9.68 -20.36
N VAL A 119 -48.20 8.56 -20.63
CA VAL A 119 -49.58 8.34 -20.15
C VAL A 119 -49.61 8.27 -18.63
N ALA A 120 -48.72 7.51 -18.00
CA ALA A 120 -48.61 7.42 -16.55
C ALA A 120 -48.33 8.79 -15.90
N ALA A 121 -47.47 9.62 -16.50
CA ALA A 121 -47.20 10.98 -16.06
C ALA A 121 -48.44 11.87 -16.11
N SER A 122 -49.29 11.75 -17.13
CA SER A 122 -50.50 12.57 -17.29
C SER A 122 -51.53 12.40 -16.17
N VAL A 123 -51.46 11.28 -15.43
CA VAL A 123 -52.36 10.94 -14.33
C VAL A 123 -51.78 11.37 -12.96
N ARG A 124 -50.50 11.74 -12.90
CA ARG A 124 -49.87 12.23 -11.66
C ARG A 124 -50.21 13.70 -11.41
N GLU A 125 -50.31 14.08 -10.13
CA GLU A 125 -50.53 15.49 -9.74
C GLU A 125 -49.38 16.40 -10.19
N ASP A 126 -48.14 15.89 -10.18
CA ASP A 126 -46.94 16.62 -10.59
C ASP A 126 -46.73 16.69 -12.13
N ARG A 127 -47.48 15.87 -12.87
CA ARG A 127 -47.36 15.68 -14.33
C ARG A 127 -45.93 15.43 -14.83
N GLN A 128 -45.05 14.87 -13.99
CA GLN A 128 -43.66 14.64 -14.35
C GLN A 128 -43.48 13.37 -15.21
N GLU A 129 -42.91 13.54 -16.40
CA GLU A 129 -42.56 12.46 -17.32
C GLU A 129 -41.28 11.73 -16.85
N GLU A 130 -41.44 10.69 -16.04
CA GLU A 130 -40.33 9.81 -15.64
C GLU A 130 -40.16 8.66 -16.64
N ILE A 131 -39.18 8.80 -17.53
CA ILE A 131 -38.75 7.72 -18.42
C ILE A 131 -37.59 6.99 -17.75
N ARG A 132 -37.77 5.70 -17.49
CA ARG A 132 -36.72 4.82 -16.99
C ARG A 132 -36.75 3.53 -17.79
N LEU A 133 -35.69 3.27 -18.54
CA LEU A 133 -35.53 2.05 -19.31
C LEU A 133 -34.14 1.49 -19.07
N ASP A 134 -34.05 0.21 -18.74
CA ASP A 134 -32.82 -0.54 -18.65
C ASP A 134 -32.94 -1.86 -19.40
N MET A 135 -32.00 -2.09 -20.31
CA MET A 135 -31.82 -3.36 -21.01
C MET A 135 -30.38 -3.77 -20.82
N GLU A 136 -30.17 -4.96 -20.26
CA GLU A 136 -28.84 -5.45 -19.96
C GLU A 136 -28.64 -6.85 -20.50
N ALA A 137 -27.59 -7.01 -21.32
CA ALA A 137 -27.09 -8.28 -21.77
C ALA A 137 -25.65 -8.49 -21.25
N ASN A 138 -25.01 -9.59 -21.67
CA ASN A 138 -23.61 -9.84 -21.32
C ASN A 138 -22.66 -9.03 -22.22
N ASP A 139 -23.05 -8.75 -23.46
CA ASP A 139 -22.24 -8.13 -24.51
C ASP A 139 -22.64 -6.66 -24.81
N HIS A 140 -23.82 -6.23 -24.37
CA HIS A 140 -24.27 -4.84 -24.52
C HIS A 140 -25.26 -4.43 -23.42
N ALA A 141 -25.46 -3.12 -23.26
CA ALA A 141 -26.51 -2.58 -22.39
C ALA A 141 -26.99 -1.21 -22.86
N ILE A 142 -28.26 -0.92 -22.57
CA ILE A 142 -28.89 0.37 -22.83
C ILE A 142 -29.55 0.83 -21.54
N TYR A 143 -29.24 2.06 -21.12
CA TYR A 143 -29.97 2.73 -20.06
C TYR A 143 -30.48 4.07 -20.56
N ILE A 144 -31.75 4.37 -20.31
CA ILE A 144 -32.37 5.65 -20.62
C ILE A 144 -33.05 6.16 -19.36
N ASP A 145 -32.74 7.40 -18.98
CA ASP A 145 -33.24 8.03 -17.77
C ASP A 145 -33.66 9.47 -18.03
N THR A 146 -34.79 9.88 -17.47
CA THR A 146 -35.12 11.31 -17.33
C THR A 146 -34.34 11.88 -16.16
N SER A 147 -33.46 12.85 -16.41
CA SER A 147 -32.68 13.52 -15.36
C SER A 147 -32.48 15.01 -15.63
N ILE A 148 -32.39 15.82 -14.57
CA ILE A 148 -32.08 17.24 -14.68
C ILE A 148 -30.55 17.41 -14.91
N PRO A 149 -30.11 18.12 -15.97
CA PRO A 149 -28.69 18.36 -16.22
C PRO A 149 -28.04 19.07 -15.03
N GLY A 150 -26.86 18.61 -14.61
CA GLY A 150 -26.13 19.24 -13.51
C GLY A 150 -26.55 18.77 -12.10
N LYS A 151 -27.55 17.91 -11.96
CA LYS A 151 -28.05 17.45 -10.64
C LYS A 151 -27.85 15.94 -10.46
N ALA A 152 -27.17 15.54 -9.39
CA ALA A 152 -27.03 14.14 -9.00
C ALA A 152 -28.30 13.62 -8.30
N LEU A 153 -28.80 12.46 -8.71
CA LEU A 153 -30.02 11.85 -8.14
C LEU A 153 -29.67 10.65 -7.23
N VAL A 154 -29.55 10.90 -5.93
CA VAL A 154 -29.12 9.88 -4.95
C VAL A 154 -30.14 8.74 -4.77
N GLY A 155 -31.44 9.04 -4.80
CA GLY A 155 -32.50 8.03 -4.68
C GLY A 155 -32.96 7.42 -6.01
N GLY A 156 -32.27 7.72 -7.11
CA GLY A 156 -32.63 7.28 -8.46
C GLY A 156 -32.17 5.87 -8.82
N PRO A 157 -32.34 5.46 -10.10
CA PRO A 157 -31.88 4.15 -10.59
C PRO A 157 -30.35 3.98 -10.60
N GLN A 158 -29.58 5.07 -10.45
CA GLN A 158 -28.12 5.08 -10.38
C GLN A 158 -27.43 4.30 -11.52
N TYR A 159 -27.90 4.48 -12.76
CA TYR A 159 -27.41 3.71 -13.91
C TYR A 159 -25.89 3.83 -14.14
N GLU A 160 -25.26 4.97 -13.88
CA GLU A 160 -23.80 5.08 -13.99
C GLU A 160 -23.06 4.17 -12.99
N LYS A 161 -23.55 4.00 -11.76
CA LYS A 161 -22.95 3.09 -10.79
C LYS A 161 -23.20 1.63 -11.17
N ARG A 162 -24.41 1.33 -11.66
CA ARG A 162 -24.80 -0.02 -12.11
C ARG A 162 -23.99 -0.46 -13.33
N LEU A 163 -23.87 0.40 -14.35
CA LEU A 163 -23.09 0.11 -15.56
C LEU A 163 -21.60 -0.01 -15.25
N GLU A 164 -21.07 0.86 -14.39
CA GLU A 164 -19.66 0.83 -14.01
C GLU A 164 -19.33 -0.47 -13.28
N ALA A 165 -20.11 -0.83 -12.25
CA ALA A 165 -19.90 -2.07 -11.49
C ALA A 165 -20.03 -3.33 -12.35
N LYS A 166 -20.95 -3.35 -13.32
CA LYS A 166 -21.24 -4.54 -14.14
C LYS A 166 -20.30 -4.71 -15.32
N TYR A 167 -19.88 -3.61 -15.97
CA TYR A 167 -19.14 -3.67 -17.23
C TYR A 167 -17.74 -3.07 -17.13
N LEU A 168 -17.56 -1.88 -16.55
CA LEU A 168 -16.24 -1.23 -16.54
C LEU A 168 -15.29 -1.82 -15.48
N ASP A 169 -15.83 -2.09 -14.30
CA ASP A 169 -15.09 -2.54 -13.10
C ASP A 169 -15.11 -4.07 -12.92
N HIS A 170 -15.70 -4.80 -13.86
CA HIS A 170 -15.93 -6.22 -13.71
C HIS A 170 -14.62 -7.04 -13.76
N GLN A 171 -14.62 -8.19 -13.09
CA GLN A 171 -13.42 -9.02 -12.91
C GLN A 171 -13.07 -9.90 -14.11
N GLY A 172 -13.92 -9.98 -15.14
CA GLY A 172 -13.70 -10.82 -16.31
C GLY A 172 -12.65 -10.26 -17.29
N THR A 173 -12.37 -11.02 -18.34
CA THR A 173 -11.39 -10.67 -19.39
C THR A 173 -11.95 -9.75 -20.47
N THR A 174 -13.28 -9.73 -20.64
CA THR A 174 -13.96 -8.86 -21.59
C THR A 174 -13.70 -7.39 -21.28
N LYS A 175 -13.74 -6.56 -22.31
CA LYS A 175 -13.65 -5.10 -22.20
C LYS A 175 -14.87 -4.49 -22.82
N TYR A 176 -15.23 -3.29 -22.36
CA TYR A 176 -16.41 -2.59 -22.83
C TYR A 176 -16.08 -1.15 -23.17
N ARG A 177 -16.81 -0.62 -24.15
CA ARG A 177 -16.89 0.80 -24.40
C ARG A 177 -18.26 1.34 -23.97
N VAL A 178 -18.27 2.58 -23.49
CA VAL A 178 -19.48 3.25 -23.05
C VAL A 178 -19.62 4.57 -23.77
N GLU A 179 -20.77 4.80 -24.36
CA GLU A 179 -21.16 6.06 -24.99
C GLU A 179 -22.36 6.62 -24.23
N THR A 180 -22.31 7.90 -23.89
CA THR A 180 -23.41 8.56 -23.20
C THR A 180 -23.80 9.84 -23.92
N PHE A 181 -25.10 10.10 -23.99
CA PHE A 181 -25.66 11.26 -24.69
C PHE A 181 -26.77 11.87 -23.87
N ARG A 182 -26.86 13.20 -23.89
CA ARG A 182 -27.97 13.94 -23.29
C ARG A 182 -28.75 14.66 -24.39
N SER A 183 -30.07 14.52 -24.37
CA SER A 183 -30.93 15.19 -25.36
C SER A 183 -30.80 16.72 -25.24
N PRO A 184 -30.81 17.46 -26.36
CA PRO A 184 -30.82 18.92 -26.33
C PRO A 184 -32.19 19.48 -25.90
N ALA A 185 -33.27 18.72 -26.10
CA ALA A 185 -34.62 19.10 -25.74
C ALA A 185 -34.97 18.70 -24.30
N VAL A 186 -35.71 19.58 -23.63
CA VAL A 186 -36.37 19.34 -22.34
C VAL A 186 -37.59 18.43 -22.55
N ILE A 187 -37.83 17.52 -21.61
CA ILE A 187 -38.92 16.55 -21.59
C ILE A 187 -39.99 17.01 -20.60
N GLY A 188 -41.26 16.83 -20.94
CA GLY A 188 -42.40 17.19 -20.09
C GLY A 188 -43.26 18.30 -20.70
N ASN A 189 -44.58 18.11 -20.68
CA ASN A 189 -45.57 19.14 -21.04
C ASN A 189 -45.76 20.22 -19.94
N SER A 190 -45.05 20.12 -18.81
CA SER A 190 -45.10 21.14 -17.76
C SER A 190 -44.17 22.32 -18.11
N PRO A 191 -44.65 23.58 -18.03
CA PRO A 191 -43.82 24.78 -18.21
C PRO A 191 -42.64 24.87 -17.24
N SER A 192 -42.69 24.15 -16.12
CA SER A 192 -41.64 24.12 -15.08
C SER A 192 -40.65 22.95 -15.23
N SER A 193 -40.83 22.06 -16.21
CA SER A 193 -39.90 20.94 -16.38
C SER A 193 -38.55 21.42 -16.89
N GLN A 194 -37.48 20.92 -16.27
CA GLN A 194 -36.08 21.15 -16.70
C GLN A 194 -35.37 19.83 -17.02
N ALA A 195 -36.09 18.71 -17.00
CA ALA A 195 -35.52 17.39 -17.17
C ALA A 195 -35.22 17.12 -18.65
N THR A 196 -34.14 16.39 -18.92
CA THR A 196 -33.80 15.94 -20.28
C THR A 196 -33.58 14.44 -20.28
N LEU A 197 -33.57 13.82 -21.47
CA LEU A 197 -33.19 12.42 -21.61
C LEU A 197 -31.69 12.27 -21.40
N ARG A 198 -31.28 11.22 -20.70
CA ARG A 198 -29.91 10.75 -20.64
C ARG A 198 -29.85 9.29 -21.08
N CYS A 199 -29.08 9.01 -22.11
CA CYS A 199 -28.87 7.68 -22.65
C CYS A 199 -27.46 7.19 -22.38
N TYR A 200 -27.34 5.90 -22.09
CA TYR A 200 -26.10 5.17 -21.89
C TYR A 200 -26.12 3.94 -22.78
N PHE A 201 -25.09 3.77 -23.58
CA PHE A 201 -24.91 2.61 -24.46
C PHE A 201 -23.60 1.94 -24.10
N VAL A 202 -23.66 0.65 -23.80
CA VAL A 202 -22.50 -0.17 -23.47
C VAL A 202 -22.34 -1.23 -24.54
N TYR A 203 -21.12 -1.42 -25.04
CA TYR A 203 -20.80 -2.42 -26.05
C TYR A 203 -19.54 -3.17 -25.66
N GLN A 204 -19.53 -4.48 -25.79
CA GLN A 204 -18.32 -5.29 -25.64
C GLN A 204 -17.33 -4.98 -26.77
N CYS A 205 -16.08 -4.72 -26.40
CA CYS A 205 -15.00 -4.43 -27.35
C CYS A 205 -14.59 -5.67 -28.14
N LEU A 206 -14.32 -5.47 -29.43
CA LEU A 206 -13.72 -6.46 -30.31
C LEU A 206 -12.36 -5.93 -30.78
N PHE A 207 -11.29 -6.57 -30.30
CA PHE A 207 -9.92 -6.18 -30.62
C PHE A 207 -9.33 -7.08 -31.72
N LYS A 208 -8.41 -6.53 -32.51
CA LYS A 208 -7.62 -7.31 -33.49
C LYS A 208 -6.78 -8.38 -32.79
N GLN A 209 -6.20 -8.03 -31.64
CA GLN A 209 -5.42 -8.91 -30.78
C GLN A 209 -6.07 -8.96 -29.41
N LYS A 210 -6.13 -10.15 -28.81
CA LYS A 210 -6.75 -10.31 -27.50
C LYS A 210 -5.95 -9.55 -26.43
N PRO A 211 -6.61 -8.99 -25.39
CA PRO A 211 -5.92 -8.30 -24.31
C PRO A 211 -4.82 -9.13 -23.64
N GLU A 212 -5.01 -10.46 -23.52
CA GLU A 212 -4.04 -11.36 -22.88
C GLU A 212 -2.75 -11.54 -23.69
N GLU A 213 -2.81 -11.28 -24.99
CA GLU A 213 -1.68 -11.41 -25.92
C GLU A 213 -1.00 -10.05 -26.18
N THR A 214 -1.63 -8.94 -25.77
CA THR A 214 -1.17 -7.58 -26.05
C THR A 214 -0.16 -7.12 -25.00
N ASP A 215 0.98 -6.59 -25.45
CA ASP A 215 1.97 -6.00 -24.52
C ASP A 215 1.34 -4.79 -23.80
N PRO A 216 1.37 -4.72 -22.45
CA PRO A 216 0.92 -3.55 -21.69
C PRO A 216 1.64 -2.24 -22.03
N LYS A 217 2.77 -2.29 -22.76
CA LYS A 217 3.51 -1.14 -23.27
C LYS A 217 3.22 -0.79 -24.73
N GLU A 218 2.42 -1.58 -25.44
CA GLU A 218 2.01 -1.25 -26.80
C GLU A 218 1.18 0.03 -26.80
N THR A 219 1.51 0.97 -27.69
CA THR A 219 0.84 2.28 -27.77
C THR A 219 0.15 2.50 -29.12
N ARG A 220 0.38 1.66 -30.13
CA ARG A 220 -0.19 1.86 -31.46
C ARG A 220 -1.70 1.65 -31.45
N LEU A 221 -2.46 2.74 -31.58
CA LEU A 221 -3.92 2.70 -31.59
C LEU A 221 -4.51 1.70 -32.58
N GLU A 222 -3.91 1.54 -33.75
CA GLU A 222 -4.38 0.58 -34.77
C GLU A 222 -4.48 -0.87 -34.24
N VAL A 223 -3.60 -1.22 -33.29
CA VAL A 223 -3.49 -2.58 -32.74
C VAL A 223 -4.39 -2.74 -31.51
N ILE A 224 -4.37 -1.74 -30.62
CA ILE A 224 -4.98 -1.86 -29.28
C ILE A 224 -6.44 -1.39 -29.21
N SER A 225 -6.93 -0.67 -30.23
CA SER A 225 -8.29 -0.14 -30.24
C SER A 225 -9.34 -1.16 -30.65
N ASP A 226 -10.55 -0.95 -30.15
CA ASP A 226 -11.75 -1.63 -30.63
C ASP A 226 -12.00 -1.32 -32.11
N HIS A 227 -12.52 -2.29 -32.86
CA HIS A 227 -12.88 -2.12 -34.27
C HIS A 227 -13.85 -0.93 -34.49
N GLY A 228 -14.85 -0.78 -33.62
CA GLY A 228 -15.82 0.30 -33.73
C GLY A 228 -15.21 1.67 -33.42
N PHE A 229 -14.37 1.79 -32.38
CA PHE A 229 -13.61 3.02 -32.14
C PHE A 229 -12.74 3.38 -33.35
N TRP A 230 -12.01 2.40 -33.91
CA TRP A 230 -11.11 2.64 -35.03
C TRP A 230 -11.82 3.15 -36.28
N GLN A 231 -13.05 2.69 -36.54
CA GLN A 231 -13.85 3.14 -37.67
C GLN A 231 -14.48 4.52 -37.43
N LYS A 232 -14.99 4.79 -36.22
CA LYS A 232 -15.77 6.00 -35.91
C LYS A 232 -14.91 7.21 -35.56
N ALA A 233 -13.77 7.02 -34.88
CA ALA A 233 -12.97 8.12 -34.37
C ALA A 233 -12.37 8.95 -35.52
N THR A 234 -12.51 10.27 -35.48
CA THR A 234 -11.89 11.17 -36.44
C THR A 234 -10.36 11.10 -36.36
N ALA A 235 -9.66 11.52 -37.41
CA ALA A 235 -8.19 11.58 -37.41
C ALA A 235 -7.65 12.41 -36.22
N ASN A 236 -8.30 13.51 -35.88
CA ASN A 236 -7.96 14.34 -34.73
C ASN A 236 -8.18 13.63 -33.38
N THR A 237 -9.31 12.93 -33.21
CA THR A 237 -9.56 12.14 -31.99
C THR A 237 -8.54 11.01 -31.84
N LYS A 238 -8.19 10.32 -32.92
CA LYS A 238 -7.14 9.30 -32.92
C LYS A 238 -5.79 9.90 -32.50
N GLN A 239 -5.43 11.07 -32.99
CA GLN A 239 -4.19 11.74 -32.58
C GLN A 239 -4.19 12.07 -31.07
N ILE A 240 -5.27 12.67 -30.54
CA ILE A 240 -5.39 12.97 -29.11
C ILE A 240 -5.26 11.70 -28.26
N TYR A 241 -5.94 10.63 -28.67
CA TYR A 241 -5.88 9.35 -27.97
C TYR A 241 -4.49 8.70 -28.06
N GLN A 242 -3.80 8.84 -29.19
CA GLN A 242 -2.42 8.35 -29.36
C GLN A 242 -1.47 9.07 -28.39
N GLU A 243 -1.50 10.41 -28.37
CA GLU A 243 -0.68 11.25 -27.49
C GLU A 243 -0.93 10.92 -26.00
N ILE A 244 -2.19 10.81 -25.59
CA ILE A 244 -2.52 10.56 -24.17
C ILE A 244 -2.22 9.12 -23.72
N ILE A 245 -2.38 8.13 -24.61
CA ILE A 245 -2.03 6.73 -24.31
C ILE A 245 -0.52 6.58 -24.16
N GLU A 246 0.28 7.22 -25.02
CA GLU A 246 1.74 7.22 -24.88
C GLU A 246 2.19 7.80 -23.53
N LEU A 247 1.53 8.86 -23.06
CA LEU A 247 1.77 9.41 -21.73
C LEU A 247 1.32 8.46 -20.61
N ALA A 248 0.15 7.83 -20.75
CA ALA A 248 -0.43 6.96 -19.73
C ALA A 248 0.31 5.63 -19.58
N VAL A 249 0.90 5.08 -20.66
CA VAL A 249 1.76 3.90 -20.57
C VAL A 249 3.01 4.16 -19.75
N ASN A 250 3.56 5.38 -19.84
CA ASN A 250 4.80 5.80 -19.20
C ASN A 250 4.62 6.46 -17.82
N ARG A 251 3.37 6.60 -17.34
CA ARG A 251 3.04 7.19 -16.02
C ARG A 251 2.30 6.19 -15.14
N THR A 252 2.47 6.33 -13.83
CA THR A 252 1.72 5.53 -12.83
C THR A 252 0.32 6.10 -12.59
N GLY A 253 0.22 7.44 -12.52
CA GLY A 253 -1.04 8.16 -12.27
C GLY A 253 -1.84 8.52 -13.51
N PRO A 254 -3.03 9.11 -13.32
CA PRO A 254 -3.90 9.50 -14.42
C PRO A 254 -3.27 10.63 -15.23
N VAL A 255 -3.46 10.59 -16.54
CA VAL A 255 -3.15 11.70 -17.45
C VAL A 255 -4.44 12.43 -17.72
N ILE A 256 -4.45 13.74 -17.48
CA ILE A 256 -5.65 14.59 -17.57
C ILE A 256 -5.31 15.76 -18.48
N GLU A 257 -6.06 15.92 -19.56
CA GLU A 257 -5.89 16.97 -20.56
C GLU A 257 -7.23 17.63 -20.88
N VAL A 258 -7.23 18.95 -21.12
CA VAL A 258 -8.42 19.75 -21.45
C VAL A 258 -8.21 20.47 -22.78
N TYR A 259 -9.20 20.42 -23.65
CA TYR A 259 -9.18 21.03 -24.98
C TYR A 259 -10.38 21.96 -25.20
N ASP A 260 -10.14 23.08 -25.88
CA ASP A 260 -11.17 24.04 -26.24
C ASP A 260 -11.82 23.71 -27.58
N LEU A 261 -13.15 23.86 -27.66
CA LEU A 261 -13.89 23.70 -28.90
C LEU A 261 -14.20 25.07 -29.50
N GLU A 262 -13.73 25.31 -30.72
CA GLU A 262 -13.88 26.59 -31.40
C GLU A 262 -15.36 26.90 -31.70
N GLY A 263 -15.83 28.06 -31.22
CA GLY A 263 -17.18 28.55 -31.48
C GLY A 263 -18.29 27.92 -30.61
N LEU A 264 -17.95 27.08 -29.63
CA LEU A 264 -18.89 26.48 -28.69
C LEU A 264 -18.49 26.79 -27.24
N ALA A 265 -19.45 27.08 -26.37
CA ALA A 265 -19.24 27.16 -24.91
C ALA A 265 -19.17 25.74 -24.29
N GLU A 266 -18.30 24.89 -24.84
CA GLU A 266 -18.10 23.49 -24.46
C GLU A 266 -16.60 23.16 -24.45
N LYS A 267 -16.15 22.41 -23.45
CA LYS A 267 -14.76 21.93 -23.34
C LYS A 267 -14.69 20.42 -23.38
N ARG A 268 -13.60 19.88 -23.92
CA ARG A 268 -13.33 18.43 -23.95
C ARG A 268 -12.28 18.07 -22.90
N LEU A 269 -12.69 17.38 -21.85
CA LEU A 269 -11.83 16.76 -20.85
C LEU A 269 -11.48 15.34 -21.29
N VAL A 270 -10.20 14.97 -21.26
CA VAL A 270 -9.73 13.62 -21.60
C VAL A 270 -8.87 13.09 -20.44
N ILE A 271 -9.23 11.93 -19.93
CA ILE A 271 -8.54 11.27 -18.81
C ILE A 271 -8.09 9.89 -19.28
N ALA A 272 -6.81 9.56 -19.14
CA ALA A 272 -6.27 8.24 -19.44
C ALA A 272 -5.60 7.62 -18.20
N PHE A 273 -5.88 6.36 -17.93
CA PHE A 273 -5.33 5.63 -16.78
C PHE A 273 -5.32 4.12 -17.02
N ARG A 274 -4.57 3.37 -16.20
CA ARG A 274 -4.55 1.90 -16.26
C ARG A 274 -5.88 1.32 -15.78
N THR A 275 -6.42 0.36 -16.51
CA THR A 275 -7.71 -0.24 -16.18
C THR A 275 -7.64 -0.91 -14.80
N ARG A 276 -8.71 -0.78 -14.00
CA ARG A 276 -8.84 -1.29 -12.61
C ARG A 276 -8.02 -0.57 -11.54
N THR A 277 -7.43 0.59 -11.82
CA THR A 277 -6.77 1.39 -10.77
C THR A 277 -7.66 2.46 -10.15
N ALA A 278 -8.87 2.68 -10.67
CA ALA A 278 -9.80 3.70 -10.18
C ALA A 278 -11.25 3.23 -10.28
N HIS A 279 -11.59 2.21 -9.50
CA HIS A 279 -12.95 1.67 -9.40
C HIS A 279 -13.94 2.73 -8.92
N GLY A 280 -15.02 2.97 -9.67
CA GLY A 280 -16.00 4.01 -9.34
C GLY A 280 -15.74 5.40 -9.95
N LEU A 281 -14.65 5.59 -10.70
CA LEU A 281 -14.28 6.90 -11.24
C LEU A 281 -15.28 7.45 -12.27
N PHE A 282 -15.90 6.60 -13.09
CA PHE A 282 -16.82 7.03 -14.14
C PHE A 282 -18.05 7.72 -13.57
N SER A 283 -18.65 7.12 -12.54
CA SER A 283 -19.81 7.70 -11.85
C SER A 283 -19.41 8.87 -10.95
N ALA A 284 -18.30 8.75 -10.21
CA ALA A 284 -17.85 9.82 -9.32
C ALA A 284 -17.43 11.09 -10.08
N LEU A 285 -16.97 10.98 -11.33
CA LEU A 285 -16.66 12.12 -12.19
C LEU A 285 -17.90 12.97 -12.50
N SER A 286 -19.08 12.34 -12.62
CA SER A 286 -20.35 13.06 -12.72
C SER A 286 -20.60 13.95 -11.54
N ASP A 287 -20.46 13.37 -10.36
CA ASP A 287 -20.72 14.05 -9.10
C ASP A 287 -19.77 15.26 -8.96
N LEU A 288 -18.50 15.12 -9.38
CA LEU A 288 -17.52 16.19 -9.42
C LEU A 288 -17.92 17.36 -10.32
N TYR A 289 -18.20 17.14 -11.59
CA TYR A 289 -18.53 18.27 -12.46
C TYR A 289 -19.91 18.87 -12.14
N HIS A 290 -20.86 18.09 -11.61
CA HIS A 290 -22.15 18.59 -11.13
C HIS A 290 -21.99 19.55 -9.95
N TYR A 291 -21.09 19.25 -9.01
CA TYR A 291 -20.78 20.11 -7.86
C TYR A 291 -20.36 21.54 -8.30
N TYR A 292 -19.67 21.66 -9.43
CA TYR A 292 -19.23 22.94 -10.00
C TYR A 292 -20.21 23.58 -10.99
N GLY A 293 -21.47 23.13 -11.02
CA GLY A 293 -22.51 23.68 -11.92
C GLY A 293 -22.27 23.35 -13.40
N VAL A 294 -21.48 22.30 -13.68
CA VAL A 294 -21.17 21.83 -15.02
C VAL A 294 -22.00 20.58 -15.30
N THR A 295 -22.34 20.32 -16.56
CA THR A 295 -22.95 19.06 -17.01
C THR A 295 -22.21 18.52 -18.24
N SER A 296 -22.33 17.22 -18.51
CA SER A 296 -21.82 16.64 -19.75
C SER A 296 -22.89 16.57 -20.84
N SER A 297 -22.56 16.97 -22.06
CA SER A 297 -23.40 16.72 -23.25
C SER A 297 -23.27 15.26 -23.68
N ARG A 298 -22.03 14.77 -23.73
CA ARG A 298 -21.66 13.40 -24.08
C ARG A 298 -20.41 12.94 -23.33
N LYS A 299 -20.30 11.62 -23.13
CA LYS A 299 -19.11 10.96 -22.59
C LYS A 299 -18.79 9.72 -23.40
N TYR A 300 -17.51 9.45 -23.54
CA TYR A 300 -16.98 8.22 -24.11
C TYR A 300 -16.03 7.60 -23.08
N CYS A 301 -16.18 6.31 -22.80
CA CYS A 301 -15.22 5.52 -22.02
C CYS A 301 -14.76 4.37 -22.90
N GLU A 302 -13.48 4.39 -23.28
CA GLU A 302 -12.88 3.42 -24.19
C GLU A 302 -11.86 2.58 -23.42
N GLN A 303 -12.04 1.25 -23.41
CA GLN A 303 -11.06 0.31 -22.87
C GLN A 303 -10.23 -0.29 -24.01
N PHE A 304 -8.91 -0.20 -23.91
CA PHE A 304 -7.95 -0.68 -24.90
C PHE A 304 -7.36 -2.04 -24.52
N ALA A 305 -6.92 -2.82 -25.51
CA ALA A 305 -6.38 -4.17 -25.31
C ALA A 305 -5.11 -4.20 -24.44
N ASN A 306 -4.29 -3.15 -24.48
CA ASN A 306 -3.09 -3.00 -23.62
C ASN A 306 -3.41 -2.70 -22.15
N GLY A 307 -4.70 -2.58 -21.78
CA GLY A 307 -5.13 -2.30 -20.43
C GLY A 307 -5.19 -0.82 -20.06
N ILE A 308 -5.14 0.11 -21.01
CA ILE A 308 -5.45 1.54 -20.76
C ILE A 308 -6.96 1.79 -20.93
N THR A 309 -7.52 2.64 -20.07
CA THR A 309 -8.88 3.19 -20.21
C THR A 309 -8.76 4.68 -20.49
N VAL A 310 -9.49 5.18 -21.48
CA VAL A 310 -9.58 6.61 -21.81
C VAL A 310 -11.03 7.09 -21.69
N MET A 311 -11.26 8.06 -20.82
CA MET A 311 -12.54 8.76 -20.69
C MET A 311 -12.46 10.12 -21.38
N SER A 312 -13.37 10.38 -22.32
CA SER A 312 -13.51 11.69 -22.96
C SER A 312 -14.88 12.28 -22.64
N VAL A 313 -14.89 13.41 -21.94
CA VAL A 313 -16.11 14.07 -21.44
C VAL A 313 -16.21 15.47 -22.05
N TYR A 314 -17.39 15.78 -22.59
CA TYR A 314 -17.70 17.08 -23.18
C TYR A 314 -18.54 17.89 -22.21
N LEU A 315 -17.93 18.91 -21.62
CA LEU A 315 -18.42 19.67 -20.47
C LEU A 315 -18.97 21.02 -20.92
N ARG A 316 -20.15 21.38 -20.41
CA ARG A 316 -20.83 22.66 -20.65
C ARG A 316 -21.53 23.15 -19.38
N PRO A 317 -21.86 24.45 -19.25
CA PRO A 317 -22.60 24.97 -18.10
C PRO A 317 -23.98 24.31 -17.95
N ALA A 318 -24.39 24.02 -16.71
CA ALA A 318 -25.73 23.53 -16.41
C ALA A 318 -26.71 24.70 -16.27
N LEU A 319 -27.27 25.13 -17.40
CA LEU A 319 -28.14 26.32 -17.49
C LEU A 319 -29.45 26.25 -16.67
N ALA A 320 -29.83 25.06 -16.19
CA ALA A 320 -31.07 24.83 -15.48
C ALA A 320 -30.94 24.90 -13.94
N LEU A 321 -29.73 25.10 -13.40
CA LEU A 321 -29.52 25.11 -11.95
C LEU A 321 -29.62 26.52 -11.38
N ASP A 322 -30.37 26.67 -10.30
CA ASP A 322 -30.33 27.85 -9.44
C ASP A 322 -29.11 27.76 -8.50
N GLY A 323 -28.18 28.70 -8.60
CA GLY A 323 -27.00 28.77 -7.75
C GLY A 323 -25.93 29.71 -8.29
N ASP A 324 -25.06 30.19 -7.39
CA ASP A 324 -23.87 30.97 -7.77
C ASP A 324 -22.71 30.00 -7.99
N TYR A 325 -22.42 29.68 -9.25
CA TYR A 325 -21.35 28.77 -9.65
C TYR A 325 -20.20 29.56 -10.26
N PRO A 326 -18.94 29.11 -10.10
CA PRO A 326 -17.81 29.75 -10.75
C PRO A 326 -17.97 29.79 -12.29
N PRO A 327 -17.31 30.74 -12.97
CA PRO A 327 -17.23 30.73 -14.43
C PRO A 327 -16.73 29.39 -14.97
N LEU A 328 -17.16 29.00 -16.17
CA LEU A 328 -16.84 27.70 -16.77
C LEU A 328 -15.34 27.38 -16.77
N GLU A 329 -14.49 28.35 -17.09
CA GLU A 329 -13.02 28.19 -17.06
C GLU A 329 -12.50 27.79 -15.68
N GLU A 330 -12.97 28.48 -14.64
CA GLU A 330 -12.55 28.24 -13.27
C GLU A 330 -13.07 26.91 -12.75
N SER A 331 -14.34 26.60 -13.02
CA SER A 331 -14.92 25.29 -12.71
C SER A 331 -14.12 24.15 -13.34
N ILE A 332 -13.72 24.29 -14.60
CA ILE A 332 -12.95 23.26 -15.32
C ILE A 332 -11.53 23.13 -14.77
N HIS A 333 -10.90 24.24 -14.39
CA HIS A 333 -9.61 24.23 -13.71
C HIS A 333 -9.67 23.48 -12.37
N GLN A 334 -10.69 23.76 -11.55
CA GLN A 334 -10.88 23.06 -10.27
C GLN A 334 -11.19 21.57 -10.46
N ILE A 335 -12.10 21.23 -11.37
CA ILE A 335 -12.39 19.83 -11.75
C ILE A 335 -11.10 19.10 -12.14
N THR A 336 -10.25 19.73 -12.96
CA THR A 336 -8.99 19.13 -13.43
C THR A 336 -8.02 18.83 -12.28
N LYS A 337 -7.89 19.74 -11.30
CA LYS A 337 -7.06 19.52 -10.10
C LYS A 337 -7.61 18.38 -9.24
N GLU A 338 -8.92 18.34 -9.07
CA GLU A 338 -9.62 17.43 -8.16
C GLU A 338 -9.79 16.00 -8.67
N ILE A 339 -9.75 15.76 -9.98
CA ILE A 339 -9.76 14.40 -10.57
C ILE A 339 -8.64 13.54 -9.99
N SER A 340 -7.49 14.12 -9.65
CA SER A 340 -6.39 13.38 -9.02
C SER A 340 -6.75 12.82 -7.63
N LEU A 341 -7.49 13.57 -6.82
CA LEU A 341 -8.00 13.12 -5.52
C LEU A 341 -9.07 12.05 -5.72
N LEU A 342 -9.96 12.30 -6.69
CA LEU A 342 -11.01 11.36 -7.07
C LEU A 342 -10.43 10.03 -7.55
N TYR A 343 -9.34 10.04 -8.30
CA TYR A 343 -8.64 8.84 -8.76
C TYR A 343 -8.07 8.02 -7.59
N CYS A 344 -7.50 8.69 -6.58
CA CYS A 344 -6.95 8.02 -5.39
C CYS A 344 -8.03 7.34 -4.55
N ILE A 345 -9.15 8.04 -4.30
CA ILE A 345 -10.25 7.57 -3.45
C ILE A 345 -11.60 7.90 -4.12
N PRO A 346 -12.00 7.16 -5.17
CA PRO A 346 -13.25 7.44 -5.89
C PRO A 346 -14.49 7.24 -5.01
N GLN A 347 -14.42 6.29 -4.08
CA GLN A 347 -15.50 5.98 -3.13
C GLN A 347 -15.05 6.27 -1.70
N ASN A 348 -15.07 7.54 -1.31
CA ASN A 348 -14.79 7.93 0.06
C ASN A 348 -16.03 7.73 0.97
N LYS A 349 -15.81 7.60 2.28
CA LYS A 349 -16.87 7.33 3.27
C LYS A 349 -17.84 8.50 3.48
N PHE A 350 -17.46 9.70 3.04
CA PHE A 350 -18.19 10.95 3.18
C PHE A 350 -18.78 11.44 1.85
N HIS A 351 -18.79 10.59 0.82
CA HIS A 351 -19.27 10.93 -0.53
C HIS A 351 -20.73 11.43 -0.52
N SER A 352 -21.53 10.98 0.43
CA SER A 352 -22.91 11.48 0.60
C SER A 352 -22.95 12.96 0.97
N LEU A 353 -22.03 13.45 1.81
CA LEU A 353 -21.94 14.86 2.20
C LEU A 353 -21.40 15.72 1.04
N PHE A 354 -20.52 15.14 0.23
CA PHE A 354 -20.09 15.74 -1.02
C PHE A 354 -21.26 15.92 -2.00
N LEU A 355 -22.07 14.87 -2.17
CA LEU A 355 -23.25 14.90 -3.04
C LEU A 355 -24.31 15.92 -2.61
N THR A 356 -24.45 16.22 -1.32
CA THR A 356 -25.39 17.22 -0.81
C THR A 356 -24.83 18.65 -0.83
N GLY A 357 -23.55 18.84 -1.21
CA GLY A 357 -22.88 20.14 -1.12
C GLY A 357 -22.49 20.53 0.31
N GLU A 358 -22.66 19.64 1.29
CA GLU A 358 -22.25 19.85 2.67
C GLU A 358 -20.75 19.76 2.90
N LEU A 359 -20.01 19.15 1.98
CA LEU A 359 -18.55 19.18 1.93
C LEU A 359 -18.11 19.25 0.47
N SER A 360 -16.95 19.84 0.21
CA SER A 360 -16.27 19.68 -1.08
C SER A 360 -15.66 18.27 -1.22
N LEU A 361 -15.21 17.90 -2.42
CA LEU A 361 -14.48 16.64 -2.61
C LEU A 361 -13.21 16.62 -1.76
N GLN A 362 -12.47 17.74 -1.74
CA GLN A 362 -11.26 17.87 -0.93
C GLN A 362 -11.56 17.68 0.55
N GLU A 363 -12.60 18.32 1.09
CA GLU A 363 -12.97 18.14 2.50
C GLU A 363 -13.40 16.70 2.81
N SER A 364 -14.11 16.05 1.89
CA SER A 364 -14.59 14.67 2.05
C SER A 364 -13.46 13.63 2.01
N VAL A 365 -12.48 13.82 1.13
CA VAL A 365 -11.30 12.96 1.03
C VAL A 365 -10.36 13.19 2.23
N TYR A 366 -10.20 14.44 2.68
CA TYR A 366 -9.51 14.75 3.93
C TYR A 366 -10.19 14.08 5.13
N ALA A 367 -11.51 14.19 5.27
CA ALA A 367 -12.27 13.54 6.34
C ALA A 367 -12.11 12.02 6.31
N HIS A 368 -12.03 11.42 5.12
CA HIS A 368 -11.74 9.98 4.97
C HIS A 368 -10.34 9.62 5.49
N ALA A 369 -9.31 10.37 5.13
CA ALA A 369 -7.95 10.15 5.61
C ALA A 369 -7.86 10.30 7.14
N SER A 370 -8.47 11.36 7.68
CA SER A 370 -8.57 11.58 9.12
C SER A 370 -9.36 10.46 9.82
N TRP A 371 -10.47 9.99 9.26
CA TRP A 371 -11.22 8.84 9.80
C TRP A 371 -10.35 7.58 9.90
N VAL A 372 -9.53 7.29 8.87
CA VAL A 372 -8.56 6.19 8.93
C VAL A 372 -7.57 6.41 10.07
N PHE A 373 -7.02 7.61 10.24
CA PHE A 373 -6.11 7.93 11.33
C PHE A 373 -6.77 7.74 12.71
N VAL A 374 -7.93 8.38 12.94
CA VAL A 374 -8.65 8.33 14.23
C VAL A 374 -9.00 6.90 14.62
N GLN A 375 -9.44 6.08 13.67
CA GLN A 375 -9.75 4.66 13.92
C GLN A 375 -8.57 3.90 14.55
N HIS A 376 -7.33 4.23 14.20
CA HIS A 376 -6.15 3.53 14.72
C HIS A 376 -5.62 4.10 16.03
N PHE A 377 -5.92 5.36 16.37
CA PHE A 377 -5.26 6.05 17.49
C PHE A 377 -6.19 6.53 18.61
N LEU A 378 -7.51 6.45 18.43
CA LEU A 378 -8.47 6.87 19.45
C LEU A 378 -8.64 5.87 20.61
N ASN A 379 -8.68 4.56 20.33
CA ASN A 379 -8.85 3.50 21.34
C ASN A 379 -7.54 3.09 22.04
N ARG A 380 -6.70 4.06 22.41
CA ARG A 380 -5.42 3.79 23.08
C ARG A 380 -5.59 3.84 24.59
N LEU A 381 -4.92 2.95 25.31
CA LEU A 381 -5.06 2.81 26.75
C LEU A 381 -4.73 4.13 27.45
N GLY A 382 -5.66 4.61 28.27
CA GLY A 382 -5.53 5.82 29.05
C GLY A 382 -4.60 5.69 30.26
N PRO A 383 -4.35 6.81 30.96
CA PRO A 383 -3.51 6.86 32.16
C PRO A 383 -4.01 5.92 33.27
N GLU A 384 -5.32 5.61 33.33
CA GLU A 384 -5.92 4.71 34.31
C GLU A 384 -5.38 3.27 34.17
N TYR A 385 -5.17 2.80 32.93
CA TYR A 385 -4.53 1.51 32.70
C TYR A 385 -3.07 1.53 33.14
N ALA A 386 -2.35 2.64 32.94
CA ALA A 386 -0.97 2.78 33.39
C ALA A 386 -0.89 2.67 34.92
N SER A 387 -1.72 3.42 35.64
CA SER A 387 -1.82 3.35 37.10
C SER A 387 -2.20 1.94 37.58
N LEU A 388 -3.15 1.27 36.91
CA LEU A 388 -3.54 -0.10 37.25
C LEU A 388 -2.40 -1.11 36.99
N SER A 389 -1.65 -0.92 35.90
CA SER A 389 -0.50 -1.76 35.55
C SER A 389 0.64 -1.59 36.55
N GLU A 390 0.88 -0.37 37.04
CA GLU A 390 1.86 -0.10 38.09
C GLU A 390 1.46 -0.73 39.43
N LEU A 391 0.17 -0.65 39.80
CA LEU A 391 -0.35 -1.22 41.05
C LEU A 391 -0.29 -2.75 41.09
N LEU A 392 -0.46 -3.42 39.95
CA LEU A 392 -0.57 -4.88 39.89
C LEU A 392 0.79 -5.61 39.82
N ASP A 393 1.88 -4.89 39.59
CA ASP A 393 3.24 -5.38 39.38
C ASP A 393 3.31 -6.67 38.52
N PRO A 394 3.08 -6.54 37.20
CA PRO A 394 3.02 -7.68 36.28
C PRO A 394 4.35 -8.43 36.16
N LYS A 395 5.48 -7.86 36.63
CA LYS A 395 6.80 -8.51 36.57
C LYS A 395 6.94 -9.63 37.59
N GLU A 396 6.26 -9.53 38.73
CA GLU A 396 6.29 -10.56 39.78
C GLU A 396 5.12 -11.55 39.71
N LYS A 397 3.99 -11.16 39.10
CA LYS A 397 2.75 -11.96 39.09
C LYS A 397 2.27 -12.30 37.66
N PRO A 398 2.59 -13.50 37.13
CA PRO A 398 2.18 -13.92 35.78
C PRO A 398 0.66 -13.90 35.55
N GLN A 399 -0.14 -14.19 36.59
CA GLN A 399 -1.60 -14.13 36.51
C GLN A 399 -2.12 -12.69 36.34
N ALA A 400 -1.46 -11.70 36.96
CA ALA A 400 -1.80 -10.29 36.83
C ALA A 400 -1.48 -9.77 35.43
N ALA A 401 -0.34 -10.17 34.85
CA ALA A 401 0.01 -9.84 33.47
C ALA A 401 -1.02 -10.39 32.45
N LEU A 402 -1.48 -11.63 32.64
CA LEU A 402 -2.51 -12.23 31.79
C LEU A 402 -3.87 -11.53 31.93
N LEU A 403 -4.24 -11.11 33.14
CA LEU A 403 -5.47 -10.34 33.38
C LEU A 403 -5.40 -8.96 32.71
N LEU A 404 -4.29 -8.25 32.86
CA LEU A 404 -4.03 -6.96 32.23
C LEU A 404 -4.07 -7.05 30.70
N SER A 405 -3.47 -8.09 30.11
CA SER A 405 -3.56 -8.39 28.67
C SER A 405 -5.00 -8.60 28.19
N LYS A 406 -5.80 -9.39 28.93
CA LYS A 406 -7.22 -9.61 28.62
C LYS A 406 -8.04 -8.32 28.76
N LEU A 407 -7.78 -7.53 29.80
CA LEU A 407 -8.45 -6.24 30.06
C LEU A 407 -8.13 -5.23 28.95
N LYS A 408 -6.85 -5.11 28.59
CA LYS A 408 -6.37 -4.31 27.45
C LYS A 408 -7.14 -4.65 26.17
N ARG A 409 -7.28 -5.95 25.86
CA ARG A 409 -8.02 -6.40 24.68
C ARG A 409 -9.49 -6.01 24.72
N ARG A 410 -10.14 -6.07 25.89
CA ARG A 410 -11.56 -5.69 26.05
C ARG A 410 -11.77 -4.18 25.94
N LEU A 411 -10.97 -3.37 26.64
CA LEU A 411 -11.08 -1.90 26.61
C LEU A 411 -10.91 -1.36 25.18
N ARG A 412 -10.01 -1.95 24.39
CA ARG A 412 -9.83 -1.61 22.97
C ARG A 412 -11.01 -1.98 22.07
N THR A 413 -11.92 -2.85 22.52
CA THR A 413 -13.00 -3.40 21.71
C THR A 413 -14.34 -2.72 21.95
N GLU A 414 -14.55 -2.08 23.12
CA GLU A 414 -15.91 -1.71 23.57
C GLU A 414 -16.25 -0.20 23.46
N THR A 415 -15.31 0.72 23.21
CA THR A 415 -15.60 2.18 23.25
C THR A 415 -15.82 2.86 21.89
N PHE A 416 -14.85 2.87 20.96
CA PHE A 416 -15.01 3.54 19.66
C PHE A 416 -14.94 2.57 18.47
N THR A 417 -16.08 2.19 17.90
CA THR A 417 -16.10 1.38 16.67
C THR A 417 -15.88 2.25 15.43
N PRO A 418 -15.39 1.70 14.30
CA PRO A 418 -15.19 2.47 13.06
C PRO A 418 -16.47 3.14 12.55
N ASP A 419 -17.62 2.49 12.74
CA ASP A 419 -18.93 3.02 12.34
C ASP A 419 -19.40 4.14 13.28
N TYR A 420 -19.14 4.03 14.59
CA TYR A 420 -19.45 5.09 15.54
C TYR A 420 -18.61 6.36 15.28
N ILE A 421 -17.31 6.20 15.02
CA ILE A 421 -16.44 7.33 14.62
C ILE A 421 -16.96 7.96 13.32
N LEU A 422 -17.39 7.15 12.35
CA LEU A 422 -17.94 7.63 11.09
C LEU A 422 -19.22 8.44 11.31
N GLU A 423 -20.13 7.98 12.18
CA GLU A 423 -21.36 8.67 12.53
C GLU A 423 -21.08 10.03 13.19
N ILE A 424 -20.15 10.08 14.14
CA ILE A 424 -19.73 11.34 14.77
C ILE A 424 -19.23 12.32 13.72
N ILE A 425 -18.30 11.93 12.84
CA ILE A 425 -17.75 12.84 11.82
C ILE A 425 -18.85 13.37 10.89
N LYS A 426 -19.83 12.53 10.54
CA LYS A 426 -20.97 12.95 9.69
C LYS A 426 -21.86 14.01 10.34
N ASN A 427 -21.94 14.05 11.67
CA ASN A 427 -22.77 15.01 12.40
C ASN A 427 -22.15 16.42 12.47
N TYR A 428 -20.85 16.57 12.19
CA TYR A 428 -20.15 17.85 12.34
C TYR A 428 -19.39 18.30 11.07
N PRO A 429 -20.06 18.45 9.91
CA PRO A 429 -19.41 18.89 8.67
C PRO A 429 -18.78 20.28 8.79
N SER A 430 -19.35 21.18 9.60
CA SER A 430 -18.79 22.52 9.84
C SER A 430 -17.43 22.50 10.55
N LEU A 431 -17.18 21.52 11.44
CA LEU A 431 -15.89 21.32 12.07
C LEU A 431 -14.88 20.73 11.07
N VAL A 432 -15.31 19.77 10.25
CA VAL A 432 -14.48 19.19 9.18
C VAL A 432 -13.97 20.28 8.24
N ARG A 433 -14.82 21.22 7.81
CA ARG A 433 -14.39 22.36 6.97
C ARG A 433 -13.33 23.23 7.64
N ALA A 434 -13.51 23.56 8.92
CA ALA A 434 -12.56 24.38 9.67
C ALA A 434 -11.20 23.68 9.87
N LEU A 435 -11.22 22.38 10.15
CA LEU A 435 -10.03 21.54 10.28
C LEU A 435 -9.32 21.37 8.95
N TYR A 436 -10.07 21.20 7.86
CA TYR A 436 -9.53 21.16 6.50
C TYR A 436 -8.87 22.49 6.11
N ALA A 437 -9.49 23.63 6.41
CA ALA A 437 -8.91 24.95 6.13
C ALA A 437 -7.54 25.14 6.82
N SER A 438 -7.41 24.69 8.07
CA SER A 438 -6.12 24.68 8.78
C SER A 438 -5.10 23.74 8.14
N PHE A 439 -5.49 22.53 7.77
CA PHE A 439 -4.64 21.57 7.06
C PHE A 439 -4.15 22.13 5.72
N ALA A 440 -5.06 22.67 4.90
CA ALA A 440 -4.75 23.26 3.61
C ALA A 440 -3.82 24.47 3.75
N ASN A 441 -4.06 25.36 4.72
CA ASN A 441 -3.20 26.51 4.95
C ASN A 441 -1.74 26.15 5.22
N VAL A 442 -1.48 25.00 5.88
CA VAL A 442 -0.11 24.55 6.18
C VAL A 442 0.54 23.85 4.98
N HIS A 443 -0.21 23.02 4.25
CA HIS A 443 0.35 22.11 3.26
C HIS A 443 0.12 22.49 1.79
N LEU A 444 -0.71 23.51 1.53
CA LEU A 444 -0.87 24.13 0.23
C LEU A 444 0.22 25.23 0.11
N GLY A 445 1.39 24.85 -0.40
CA GLY A 445 2.56 25.74 -0.51
C GLY A 445 2.28 26.95 -1.41
N LEU A 446 2.04 28.12 -0.82
CA LEU A 446 2.03 29.39 -1.55
C LEU A 446 3.49 29.80 -1.79
N SER A 447 3.94 29.67 -3.04
CA SER A 447 5.16 30.34 -3.50
C SER A 447 4.97 31.86 -3.39
N GLU A 448 5.95 32.59 -2.85
CA GLU A 448 5.97 34.07 -2.83
C GLU A 448 5.87 34.70 -4.23
N ALA A 449 6.07 33.93 -5.31
CA ALA A 449 5.86 34.37 -6.69
C ALA A 449 4.44 34.12 -7.23
N ALA A 450 3.59 33.39 -6.50
CA ALA A 450 2.21 33.08 -6.89
C ALA A 450 1.17 34.03 -6.25
N SER A 451 1.61 34.96 -5.40
CA SER A 451 0.74 35.81 -4.57
C SER A 451 -0.04 36.90 -5.33
N GLU A 452 0.23 37.14 -6.62
CA GLU A 452 -0.53 38.13 -7.41
C GLU A 452 -1.49 37.50 -8.44
N SER A 453 -1.50 36.17 -8.64
CA SER A 453 -2.34 35.51 -9.66
C SER A 453 -3.10 34.25 -9.22
N ASP A 454 -2.83 33.70 -8.03
CA ASP A 454 -3.45 32.47 -7.53
C ASP A 454 -4.34 32.69 -6.29
N ASP A 455 -4.91 33.90 -6.15
CA ASP A 455 -5.85 34.26 -5.07
C ASP A 455 -7.12 33.36 -5.04
N ASN A 456 -7.37 32.62 -6.12
CA ASN A 456 -8.49 31.69 -6.30
C ASN A 456 -8.18 30.25 -5.83
N ALA A 457 -7.00 29.98 -5.25
CA ALA A 457 -6.64 28.67 -4.69
C ALA A 457 -7.13 28.44 -3.25
N ARG A 458 -7.76 29.43 -2.61
CA ARG A 458 -8.36 29.25 -1.28
C ARG A 458 -9.62 28.38 -1.38
N PRO A 459 -9.71 27.25 -0.66
CA PRO A 459 -11.00 26.59 -0.47
C PRO A 459 -11.86 27.49 0.40
N SER A 460 -12.84 28.16 -0.21
CA SER A 460 -13.91 28.95 0.42
C SER A 460 -13.49 30.19 1.21
N SER A 461 -14.42 31.13 1.36
CA SER A 461 -14.37 32.33 2.19
C SER A 461 -14.30 32.05 3.71
N ILE A 462 -13.70 30.94 4.13
CA ILE A 462 -13.67 30.45 5.50
C ILE A 462 -12.43 30.97 6.22
N GLU A 463 -12.63 31.55 7.41
CA GLU A 463 -11.55 31.99 8.30
C GLU A 463 -10.65 30.80 8.69
N VAL A 464 -9.34 30.90 8.42
CA VAL A 464 -8.35 29.95 8.92
C VAL A 464 -8.15 30.19 10.40
N LEU A 465 -8.61 29.25 11.22
CA LEU A 465 -8.51 29.33 12.68
C LEU A 465 -7.14 28.85 13.16
N SER A 466 -6.63 29.50 14.21
CA SER A 466 -5.46 29.00 14.93
C SER A 466 -5.79 27.71 15.68
N ASP A 467 -4.77 26.95 16.05
CA ASP A 467 -4.95 25.67 16.76
C ASP A 467 -5.73 25.83 18.10
N ALA A 468 -5.48 26.90 18.85
CA ALA A 468 -6.22 27.21 20.08
C ALA A 468 -7.70 27.54 19.81
N LYS A 469 -7.99 28.33 18.76
CA LYS A 469 -9.37 28.65 18.35
C LYS A 469 -10.10 27.41 17.82
N LEU A 470 -9.40 26.49 17.15
CA LEU A 470 -9.97 25.20 16.73
C LEU A 470 -10.38 24.36 17.92
N GLN A 471 -9.57 24.28 18.97
CA GLN A 471 -9.97 23.59 20.20
C GLN A 471 -11.22 24.19 20.83
N GLU A 472 -11.26 25.52 21.01
CA GLU A 472 -12.43 26.21 21.56
C GLU A 472 -13.69 25.97 20.70
N LYS A 473 -13.56 26.02 19.38
CA LYS A 473 -14.66 25.75 18.45
C LYS A 473 -15.15 24.31 18.55
N ILE A 474 -14.24 23.33 18.72
CA ILE A 474 -14.63 21.93 18.93
C ILE A 474 -15.40 21.81 20.24
N SER A 475 -14.84 22.25 21.37
CA SER A 475 -15.45 22.11 22.70
C SER A 475 -16.81 22.81 22.81
N SER A 476 -17.02 23.91 22.06
CA SER A 476 -18.30 24.64 22.06
C SER A 476 -19.36 24.07 21.10
N THR A 477 -18.96 23.26 20.10
CA THR A 477 -19.87 22.74 19.06
C THR A 477 -20.32 21.31 19.32
N VAL A 478 -19.46 20.48 19.91
CA VAL A 478 -19.74 19.06 20.14
C VAL A 478 -20.69 18.83 21.30
N SER A 479 -21.46 17.74 21.24
CA SER A 479 -22.55 17.47 22.20
C SER A 479 -22.11 16.70 23.44
N ASN A 480 -20.99 15.97 23.37
CA ASN A 480 -20.50 15.10 24.43
C ASN A 480 -18.97 14.88 24.31
N GLU A 481 -18.38 14.26 25.33
CA GLU A 481 -16.93 14.02 25.41
C GLU A 481 -16.40 13.08 24.30
N HIS A 482 -17.17 12.07 23.88
CA HIS A 482 -16.75 11.17 22.80
C HIS A 482 -16.64 11.91 21.46
N ASP A 483 -17.60 12.78 21.16
CA ASP A 483 -17.60 13.62 19.96
C ASP A 483 -16.40 14.58 19.99
N GLU A 484 -16.12 15.18 21.15
CA GLU A 484 -14.94 16.02 21.36
C GLU A 484 -13.65 15.24 21.10
N MET A 485 -13.49 14.05 21.66
CA MET A 485 -12.30 13.22 21.46
C MET A 485 -12.04 12.90 19.99
N VAL A 486 -13.08 12.55 19.22
CA VAL A 486 -12.97 12.28 17.77
C VAL A 486 -12.51 13.52 17.01
N MET A 487 -13.10 14.69 17.30
CA MET A 487 -12.76 15.94 16.62
C MET A 487 -11.39 16.49 17.02
N THR A 488 -10.98 16.32 18.28
CA THR A 488 -9.62 16.66 18.74
C THR A 488 -8.58 15.76 18.06
N ALA A 489 -8.91 14.50 17.76
CA ALA A 489 -7.98 13.63 17.02
C ALA A 489 -7.71 14.11 15.57
N PHE A 490 -8.62 14.87 14.94
CA PHE A 490 -8.33 15.55 13.68
C PHE A 490 -7.29 16.68 13.85
N ARG A 491 -7.33 17.41 14.97
CA ARG A 491 -6.28 18.41 15.28
C ARG A 491 -4.92 17.74 15.44
N VAL A 492 -4.88 16.62 16.17
CA VAL A 492 -3.66 15.80 16.31
C VAL A 492 -3.15 15.36 14.94
N PHE A 493 -4.04 14.86 14.06
CA PHE A 493 -3.66 14.48 12.70
C PHE A 493 -3.02 15.65 11.93
N ASN A 494 -3.64 16.83 11.92
CA ASN A 494 -3.08 18.01 11.25
C ASN A 494 -1.70 18.39 11.79
N SER A 495 -1.54 18.44 13.12
CA SER A 495 -0.27 18.81 13.76
C SER A 495 0.85 17.79 13.52
N ALA A 496 0.51 16.53 13.30
CA ALA A 496 1.48 15.46 13.09
C ALA A 496 2.02 15.42 11.66
N ILE A 497 1.32 15.96 10.65
CA ILE A 497 1.75 15.86 9.25
C ILE A 497 2.96 16.76 9.00
N LEU A 498 4.08 16.14 8.59
CA LEU A 498 5.31 16.83 8.19
C LEU A 498 5.41 17.01 6.67
N LYS A 499 4.95 16.01 5.90
CA LYS A 499 4.87 16.05 4.43
C LYS A 499 3.62 15.34 3.95
N THR A 500 3.04 15.79 2.85
CA THR A 500 1.94 15.08 2.18
C THR A 500 1.93 15.33 0.68
N ASN A 501 1.54 14.32 -0.09
CA ASN A 501 1.31 14.44 -1.53
C ASN A 501 -0.13 14.89 -1.87
N TYR A 502 -0.96 15.23 -0.87
CA TYR A 502 -2.40 15.50 -1.02
C TYR A 502 -2.73 16.45 -2.19
N PHE A 503 -1.94 17.52 -2.35
CA PHE A 503 -2.14 18.56 -3.38
C PHE A 503 -1.42 18.27 -4.70
N THR A 504 -0.70 17.15 -4.81
CA THR A 504 0.01 16.76 -6.04
C THR A 504 -0.96 16.20 -7.07
N PRO A 505 -0.97 16.66 -8.34
CA PRO A 505 -1.96 16.25 -9.34
C PRO A 505 -1.73 14.87 -9.96
N THR A 506 -0.53 14.29 -9.80
CA THR A 506 -0.08 13.04 -10.46
C THR A 506 -0.05 11.83 -9.54
N LYS A 507 -0.49 11.99 -8.29
CA LYS A 507 -0.51 10.96 -7.25
C LYS A 507 -1.46 9.79 -7.58
N VAL A 508 -1.16 8.62 -7.01
CA VAL A 508 -1.96 7.39 -7.18
C VAL A 508 -2.60 6.85 -5.89
N ALA A 509 -2.06 7.26 -4.75
CA ALA A 509 -2.64 7.11 -3.43
C ALA A 509 -2.22 8.33 -2.57
N LEU A 510 -2.89 8.52 -1.44
CA LEU A 510 -2.55 9.58 -0.50
C LEU A 510 -1.45 9.09 0.44
N SER A 511 -0.43 9.90 0.65
CA SER A 511 0.65 9.62 1.58
C SER A 511 0.88 10.78 2.55
N PHE A 512 1.14 10.42 3.80
CA PHE A 512 1.38 11.36 4.90
C PHE A 512 2.61 10.90 5.68
N ARG A 513 3.65 11.73 5.75
CA ARG A 513 4.78 11.57 6.67
C ARG A 513 4.40 12.23 7.99
N LEU A 514 4.24 11.44 9.06
CA LEU A 514 3.74 11.89 10.37
C LEU A 514 4.84 11.90 11.45
N ASP A 515 4.89 12.93 12.29
CA ASP A 515 5.59 12.89 13.58
C ASP A 515 4.81 11.95 14.54
N PRO A 516 5.40 10.82 14.97
CA PRO A 516 4.75 9.87 15.87
C PRO A 516 4.71 10.29 17.34
N SER A 517 5.14 11.52 17.69
CA SER A 517 5.22 12.02 19.08
C SER A 517 3.89 11.99 19.86
N PHE A 518 2.76 11.96 19.17
CA PHE A 518 1.42 11.83 19.78
C PHE A 518 1.11 10.42 20.34
N LEU A 519 1.94 9.41 20.04
CA LEU A 519 1.72 8.04 20.51
C LEU A 519 1.96 7.92 22.03
N PRO A 520 1.07 7.23 22.78
CA PRO A 520 1.23 7.11 24.22
C PRO A 520 2.36 6.15 24.60
N ALA A 521 3.31 6.62 25.42
CA ALA A 521 4.48 5.87 25.85
C ALA A 521 4.14 4.58 26.65
N VAL A 522 2.98 4.53 27.32
CA VAL A 522 2.50 3.33 28.01
C VAL A 522 2.23 2.16 27.05
N GLU A 523 1.79 2.45 25.83
CA GLU A 523 1.58 1.42 24.81
C GLU A 523 2.82 1.20 23.94
N TYR A 524 3.52 2.29 23.64
CA TYR A 524 4.66 2.34 22.72
C TYR A 524 5.89 2.90 23.45
N PRO A 525 6.50 2.12 24.34
CA PRO A 525 7.58 2.60 25.21
C PRO A 525 8.84 3.02 24.44
N LYS A 526 9.03 2.45 23.24
CA LYS A 526 10.06 2.90 22.31
C LYS A 526 9.42 3.83 21.29
N ALA A 527 9.81 5.10 21.31
CA ALA A 527 9.35 6.10 20.36
C ALA A 527 9.80 5.74 18.94
N LEU A 528 8.92 5.96 17.98
CA LEU A 528 9.26 5.86 16.56
C LEU A 528 10.01 7.12 16.13
N TYR A 529 10.94 6.97 15.19
CA TYR A 529 11.58 8.09 14.51
C TYR A 529 10.68 8.66 13.40
N GLY A 530 9.93 7.79 12.73
CA GLY A 530 9.05 8.21 11.65
C GLY A 530 7.93 7.24 11.35
N MET A 531 6.82 7.81 10.87
CA MET A 531 5.63 7.11 10.45
C MET A 531 5.20 7.63 9.08
N PHE A 532 4.87 6.71 8.17
CA PHE A 532 4.18 7.02 6.93
C PHE A 532 2.81 6.33 6.97
N LEU A 533 1.75 7.07 6.68
CA LEU A 533 0.41 6.54 6.44
C LEU A 533 0.11 6.67 4.95
N VAL A 534 -0.25 5.56 4.31
CA VAL A 534 -0.60 5.53 2.89
C VAL A 534 -2.00 4.95 2.71
N ILE A 535 -2.86 5.65 1.98
CA ILE A 535 -4.26 5.32 1.77
C ILE A 535 -4.55 5.34 0.27
N GLY A 536 -4.91 4.17 -0.29
CA GLY A 536 -5.37 4.03 -1.66
C GLY A 536 -6.78 3.42 -1.70
N ALA A 537 -7.38 3.38 -2.89
CA ALA A 537 -8.70 2.78 -3.09
C ALA A 537 -8.73 1.27 -2.75
N GLU A 538 -7.60 0.57 -2.85
CA GLU A 538 -7.50 -0.87 -2.62
C GLU A 538 -6.98 -1.26 -1.25
N PHE A 539 -6.37 -0.31 -0.52
CA PHE A 539 -5.62 -0.64 0.70
C PHE A 539 -5.45 0.56 1.64
N ARG A 540 -5.11 0.24 2.88
CA ARG A 540 -4.49 1.17 3.83
C ARG A 540 -3.22 0.55 4.38
N GLY A 541 -2.18 1.35 4.59
CA GLY A 541 -0.90 0.83 5.05
C GLY A 541 -0.09 1.83 5.83
N PHE A 542 0.85 1.31 6.61
CA PHE A 542 1.79 2.08 7.40
C PHE A 542 3.23 1.67 7.07
N HIS A 543 4.16 2.63 7.07
CA HIS A 543 5.60 2.38 7.18
C HIS A 543 6.13 2.99 8.48
N LEU A 544 6.69 2.18 9.36
CA LEU A 544 7.20 2.63 10.67
C LEU A 544 8.71 2.45 10.72
N ARG A 545 9.41 3.41 11.33
CA ARG A 545 10.86 3.33 11.52
C ARG A 545 11.35 3.73 12.92
N PHE A 546 12.25 2.88 13.42
CA PHE A 546 13.25 3.01 14.50
C PHE A 546 14.05 4.30 14.58
N ARG A 547 14.67 4.60 13.45
CA ARG A 547 15.85 5.44 13.30
C ARG A 547 15.81 6.10 11.94
N ASP A 548 16.64 7.13 11.78
CA ASP A 548 16.77 7.83 10.50
C ASP A 548 17.25 6.87 9.39
N VAL A 549 18.36 6.18 9.63
CA VAL A 549 18.82 5.07 8.81
C VAL A 549 18.14 3.81 9.32
N SER A 550 17.19 3.27 8.55
CA SER A 550 16.43 2.09 8.96
C SER A 550 16.04 1.21 7.80
N ARG A 551 15.92 -0.09 8.08
CA ARG A 551 15.63 -1.13 7.09
C ARG A 551 14.59 -2.13 7.56
N GLY A 552 13.71 -2.52 6.65
CA GLY A 552 12.84 -3.67 6.88
C GLY A 552 11.82 -3.95 5.77
N GLY A 553 11.19 -5.11 5.91
CA GLY A 553 10.33 -5.68 4.87
C GLY A 553 8.95 -5.02 4.78
N ILE A 554 8.32 -5.12 3.61
CA ILE A 554 6.91 -4.76 3.41
C ILE A 554 6.06 -6.01 3.33
N ARG A 555 5.03 -6.09 4.17
CA ARG A 555 4.05 -7.17 4.23
C ARG A 555 2.73 -6.72 3.62
N ILE A 556 2.11 -7.59 2.82
CA ILE A 556 0.72 -7.40 2.38
C ILE A 556 -0.17 -8.42 3.10
N VAL A 557 -1.11 -7.92 3.91
CA VAL A 557 -2.07 -8.71 4.68
C VAL A 557 -3.33 -8.94 3.87
N LYS A 558 -3.63 -10.22 3.62
CA LYS A 558 -4.87 -10.67 2.97
C LYS A 558 -5.85 -11.22 4.01
N SER A 559 -7.13 -10.93 3.84
CA SER A 559 -8.21 -11.32 4.73
C SER A 559 -9.18 -12.26 4.02
N ARG A 560 -9.35 -13.49 4.54
CA ARG A 560 -10.22 -14.51 3.94
C ARG A 560 -11.71 -14.28 4.17
N SER A 561 -12.07 -13.47 5.18
CA SER A 561 -13.45 -13.13 5.51
C SER A 561 -13.55 -11.69 6.01
N LYS A 562 -14.78 -11.17 6.12
CA LYS A 562 -15.05 -9.82 6.65
C LYS A 562 -14.62 -9.70 8.11
N GLU A 563 -14.82 -10.75 8.90
CA GLU A 563 -14.44 -10.81 10.31
C GLU A 563 -12.91 -10.79 10.46
N ALA A 564 -12.20 -11.56 9.62
CA ALA A 564 -10.75 -11.53 9.56
C ALA A 564 -10.23 -10.14 9.19
N TYR A 565 -10.85 -9.48 8.21
CA TYR A 565 -10.50 -8.10 7.86
C TYR A 565 -10.73 -7.13 9.02
N ALA A 566 -11.85 -7.21 9.72
CA ALA A 566 -12.14 -6.34 10.86
C ALA A 566 -11.15 -6.52 12.02
N ILE A 567 -10.61 -7.72 12.21
CA ILE A 567 -9.52 -7.99 13.17
C ILE A 567 -8.21 -7.37 12.67
N ASN A 568 -7.84 -7.64 11.43
CA ASN A 568 -6.60 -7.14 10.82
C ASN A 568 -6.57 -5.61 10.78
N ALA A 569 -7.68 -4.96 10.40
CA ALA A 569 -7.79 -3.50 10.37
C ALA A 569 -7.60 -2.86 11.74
N ARG A 570 -8.06 -3.50 12.82
CA ARG A 570 -7.84 -3.01 14.19
C ARG A 570 -6.40 -3.18 14.66
N ASN A 571 -5.76 -4.28 14.27
CA ASN A 571 -4.41 -4.60 14.70
C ASN A 571 -3.32 -4.10 13.75
N LEU A 572 -3.67 -3.51 12.61
CA LEU A 572 -2.75 -3.15 11.52
C LEU A 572 -1.52 -2.37 12.02
N PHE A 573 -1.76 -1.30 12.79
CA PHE A 573 -0.69 -0.48 13.33
C PHE A 573 0.14 -1.23 14.38
N ASP A 574 -0.53 -1.98 15.26
CA ASP A 574 0.13 -2.72 16.36
C ASP A 574 1.01 -3.86 15.83
N GLU A 575 0.54 -4.59 14.81
CA GLU A 575 1.32 -5.58 14.09
C GLU A 575 2.56 -4.93 13.46
N ASN A 576 2.37 -3.82 12.76
CA ASN A 576 3.47 -3.11 12.11
C ASN A 576 4.51 -2.62 13.14
N TYR A 577 4.07 -2.02 14.24
CA TYR A 577 4.96 -1.58 15.33
C TYR A 577 5.72 -2.75 15.94
N GLY A 578 5.03 -3.86 16.23
CA GLY A 578 5.64 -5.06 16.79
C GLY A 578 6.70 -5.68 15.87
N LEU A 579 6.43 -5.72 14.57
CA LEU A 579 7.37 -6.19 13.55
C LEU A 579 8.57 -5.26 13.40
N ALA A 580 8.35 -3.94 13.31
CA ALA A 580 9.43 -2.95 13.23
C ALA A 580 10.31 -2.95 14.50
N ASN A 581 9.72 -3.08 15.68
CA ASN A 581 10.46 -3.15 16.95
C ASN A 581 11.28 -4.44 17.06
N THR A 582 10.74 -5.55 16.54
CA THR A 582 11.50 -6.80 16.43
C THR A 582 12.67 -6.64 15.46
N GLN A 583 12.47 -5.91 14.35
CA GLN A 583 13.54 -5.58 13.41
C GLN A 583 14.63 -4.71 14.05
N GLN A 584 14.26 -3.74 14.90
CA GLN A 584 15.22 -2.89 15.63
C GLN A 584 16.16 -3.73 16.49
N ARG A 585 15.63 -4.73 17.21
CA ARG A 585 16.43 -5.64 18.04
C ARG A 585 17.33 -6.57 17.23
N LYS A 586 16.92 -6.94 16.01
CA LYS A 586 17.71 -7.79 15.12
C LYS A 586 18.89 -7.04 14.50
N ASN A 587 18.75 -5.74 14.25
CA ASN A 587 19.70 -4.98 13.47
C ASN A 587 20.91 -4.43 14.26
N LYS A 588 21.09 -4.81 15.52
CA LYS A 588 22.20 -4.35 16.40
C LYS A 588 23.62 -4.43 15.82
N ASP A 589 23.90 -5.32 14.87
CA ASP A 589 25.24 -5.48 14.27
C ASP A 589 25.45 -4.73 12.95
N ILE A 590 24.44 -3.99 12.50
CA ILE A 590 24.42 -3.32 11.20
C ILE A 590 24.03 -1.85 11.38
N PRO A 591 24.38 -0.96 10.43
CA PRO A 591 24.10 0.47 10.55
C PRO A 591 22.61 0.82 10.58
N GLU A 592 21.72 -0.02 10.07
CA GLU A 592 20.32 0.34 9.94
C GLU A 592 19.48 -0.03 11.16
N GLY A 593 18.75 0.91 11.74
CA GLY A 593 17.66 0.60 12.68
C GLY A 593 16.53 -0.21 12.04
N GLY A 594 15.55 -0.63 12.84
CA GLY A 594 14.41 -1.40 12.38
C GLY A 594 13.35 -0.54 11.73
N SER A 595 12.87 -0.96 10.56
CA SER A 595 11.63 -0.44 9.98
C SER A 595 10.72 -1.58 9.52
N LYS A 596 9.47 -1.27 9.18
CA LYS A 596 8.53 -2.23 8.59
C LYS A 596 7.41 -1.51 7.85
N GLY A 597 7.00 -2.08 6.72
CA GLY A 597 5.75 -1.73 6.04
C GLY A 597 4.70 -2.80 6.24
N VAL A 598 3.45 -2.43 6.54
CA VAL A 598 2.31 -3.36 6.51
C VAL A 598 1.17 -2.71 5.74
N VAL A 599 0.69 -3.42 4.72
CA VAL A 599 -0.37 -2.99 3.80
C VAL A 599 -1.55 -3.96 3.94
N LEU A 600 -2.71 -3.45 4.34
CA LEU A 600 -3.94 -4.23 4.44
C LEU A 600 -4.81 -3.99 3.21
N LEU A 601 -5.07 -5.05 2.45
CA LEU A 601 -5.99 -5.00 1.31
C LEU A 601 -7.44 -4.90 1.79
N ASP A 602 -8.24 -4.07 1.13
CA ASP A 602 -9.66 -3.94 1.40
C ASP A 602 -10.42 -5.24 1.06
N PRO A 603 -11.57 -5.52 1.72
CA PRO A 603 -12.24 -6.82 1.63
C PRO A 603 -12.65 -7.22 0.22
N LYS A 604 -12.94 -6.23 -0.63
CA LYS A 604 -13.36 -6.43 -2.02
C LYS A 604 -12.19 -6.42 -3.02
N GLN A 605 -10.96 -6.25 -2.54
CA GLN A 605 -9.76 -6.02 -3.36
C GLN A 605 -8.63 -7.01 -3.01
N GLN A 606 -8.98 -8.23 -2.61
CA GLN A 606 -8.02 -9.25 -2.15
C GLN A 606 -7.11 -9.80 -3.27
N ASP A 607 -7.49 -9.59 -4.53
CA ASP A 607 -6.74 -9.90 -5.74
C ASP A 607 -5.79 -8.76 -6.19
N LYS A 608 -5.88 -7.57 -5.58
CA LYS A 608 -5.15 -6.36 -5.96
C LYS A 608 -3.79 -6.16 -5.29
N GLN A 609 -3.08 -7.26 -5.02
CA GLN A 609 -1.81 -7.23 -4.30
C GLN A 609 -0.75 -6.39 -5.04
N ARG A 610 -0.61 -6.56 -6.36
CA ARG A 610 0.37 -5.84 -7.17
C ARG A 610 0.03 -4.35 -7.22
N GLU A 611 -1.20 -4.01 -7.56
CA GLU A 611 -1.65 -2.62 -7.67
C GLU A 611 -1.51 -1.86 -6.35
N ALA A 612 -1.87 -2.50 -5.22
CA ALA A 612 -1.70 -1.90 -3.90
C ALA A 612 -0.22 -1.65 -3.57
N PHE A 613 0.67 -2.59 -3.87
CA PHE A 613 2.11 -2.43 -3.66
C PHE A 613 2.68 -1.30 -4.53
N GLU A 614 2.33 -1.28 -5.82
CA GLU A 614 2.82 -0.29 -6.77
C GLU A 614 2.42 1.13 -6.34
N LYS A 615 1.14 1.31 -5.97
CA LYS A 615 0.63 2.58 -5.44
C LYS A 615 1.25 2.98 -4.11
N TYR A 616 1.48 2.02 -3.21
CA TYR A 616 2.12 2.25 -1.91
C TYR A 616 3.53 2.81 -2.08
N ILE A 617 4.32 2.21 -2.97
CA ILE A 617 5.69 2.66 -3.27
C ILE A 617 5.70 3.99 -3.99
N ASP A 618 4.89 4.14 -5.04
CA ASP A 618 4.83 5.37 -5.84
C ASP A 618 4.46 6.60 -4.97
N SER A 619 3.51 6.43 -4.04
CA SER A 619 3.07 7.51 -3.15
C SER A 619 4.07 7.81 -2.02
N ILE A 620 4.88 6.85 -1.60
CA ILE A 620 6.01 7.14 -0.69
C ILE A 620 7.10 7.90 -1.44
N LEU A 621 7.40 7.54 -2.68
CA LEU A 621 8.38 8.26 -3.51
C LEU A 621 7.99 9.72 -3.72
N ASP A 622 6.68 10.03 -3.82
CA ASP A 622 6.20 11.42 -3.86
C ASP A 622 6.64 12.28 -2.66
N LEU A 623 6.90 11.66 -1.50
CA LEU A 623 7.36 12.36 -0.28
C LEU A 623 8.89 12.42 -0.15
N LEU A 624 9.61 11.54 -0.86
CA LEU A 624 11.06 11.39 -0.76
C LEU A 624 11.81 12.13 -1.86
N LEU A 625 11.19 12.26 -3.03
CA LEU A 625 11.81 12.84 -4.22
C LEU A 625 11.44 14.31 -4.38
N PRO A 626 12.36 15.14 -4.93
CA PRO A 626 12.09 16.54 -5.18
C PRO A 626 11.24 16.72 -6.44
N ALA A 627 10.61 17.88 -6.61
CA ALA A 627 9.59 18.10 -7.65
C ALA A 627 10.11 18.11 -9.09
N GLU A 628 11.41 18.24 -9.29
CA GLU A 628 12.05 18.17 -10.61
C GLU A 628 12.09 16.73 -11.14
N THR A 629 11.74 15.74 -10.31
CA THR A 629 11.74 14.33 -10.71
C THR A 629 10.50 13.94 -11.52
N PRO A 630 10.64 12.98 -12.47
CA PRO A 630 9.50 12.48 -13.23
C PRO A 630 8.34 12.04 -12.33
N GLY A 631 7.14 12.53 -12.63
CA GLY A 631 5.91 12.17 -11.91
C GLY A 631 5.55 13.09 -10.75
N ILE A 632 6.41 14.04 -10.35
CA ILE A 632 6.06 15.11 -9.42
C ILE A 632 5.97 16.40 -10.23
N LYS A 633 4.85 17.14 -10.12
CA LYS A 633 4.65 18.39 -10.89
C LYS A 633 4.89 19.64 -10.04
N ASN A 634 4.58 19.57 -8.75
CA ASN A 634 4.65 20.71 -7.84
C ASN A 634 5.47 20.32 -6.60
N PRO A 635 6.27 21.24 -6.03
CA PRO A 635 6.92 21.02 -4.74
C PRO A 635 5.88 20.81 -3.65
N ILE A 636 6.14 19.84 -2.79
CA ILE A 636 5.36 19.63 -1.56
C ILE A 636 5.94 20.49 -0.44
N VAL A 637 5.10 20.85 0.54
CA VAL A 637 5.59 21.49 1.76
C VAL A 637 6.33 20.44 2.60
N ASP A 638 7.61 20.68 2.86
CA ASP A 638 8.47 19.82 3.67
C ASP A 638 8.76 20.47 5.03
N LEU A 639 7.97 20.12 6.06
CA LEU A 639 8.20 20.59 7.44
C LEU A 639 9.27 19.77 8.17
N TYR A 640 9.75 18.67 7.58
CA TYR A 640 10.83 17.87 8.15
C TYR A 640 12.21 18.47 7.85
N GLY A 641 12.36 19.11 6.68
CA GLY A 641 13.51 19.94 6.32
C GLY A 641 14.84 19.19 6.15
N LYS A 642 14.80 17.86 6.04
CA LYS A 642 15.97 17.00 5.87
C LYS A 642 15.72 15.97 4.76
N GLN A 643 16.79 15.60 4.06
CA GLN A 643 16.74 14.49 3.10
C GLN A 643 16.43 13.18 3.84
N GLU A 644 15.52 12.40 3.28
CA GLU A 644 15.06 11.14 3.87
C GLU A 644 15.28 10.02 2.85
N ILE A 645 15.89 8.92 3.27
CA ILE A 645 16.11 7.72 2.45
C ILE A 645 15.53 6.53 3.21
N LEU A 646 14.81 5.67 2.49
CA LEU A 646 14.24 4.45 3.05
C LEU A 646 14.88 3.22 2.41
N PHE A 647 15.25 2.24 3.24
CA PHE A 647 15.74 0.95 2.77
C PHE A 647 14.68 -0.11 3.03
N MET A 648 14.09 -0.65 1.97
CA MET A 648 12.98 -1.59 2.04
C MET A 648 13.43 -3.01 1.68
N GLY A 649 12.62 -4.00 2.02
CA GLY A 649 12.84 -5.39 1.63
C GLY A 649 11.52 -6.14 1.43
N PRO A 650 11.59 -7.39 0.96
CA PRO A 650 10.42 -8.25 0.86
C PRO A 650 10.00 -8.78 2.24
N ASP A 651 8.72 -9.13 2.35
CA ASP A 651 8.12 -9.95 3.39
C ASP A 651 6.98 -10.78 2.74
N GLU A 652 6.03 -11.28 3.54
CA GLU A 652 4.88 -12.03 3.05
C GLU A 652 4.15 -11.26 1.94
N ASN A 653 3.96 -11.94 0.80
CA ASN A 653 3.27 -11.45 -0.39
C ASN A 653 3.95 -10.26 -1.11
N THR A 654 5.27 -10.04 -1.00
CA THR A 654 5.95 -8.94 -1.74
C THR A 654 7.21 -9.33 -2.49
N ALA A 655 7.72 -10.56 -2.34
CA ALA A 655 8.99 -11.01 -2.95
C ALA A 655 9.07 -10.78 -4.47
N ASP A 656 8.03 -11.13 -5.24
CA ASP A 656 8.03 -11.00 -6.70
C ASP A 656 7.86 -9.55 -7.21
N LEU A 657 7.69 -8.58 -6.31
CA LEU A 657 7.40 -7.19 -6.64
C LEU A 657 8.59 -6.25 -6.42
N VAL A 658 9.66 -6.72 -5.77
CA VAL A 658 10.80 -5.87 -5.38
C VAL A 658 11.61 -5.37 -6.58
N ASP A 659 11.73 -6.20 -7.64
CA ASP A 659 12.43 -5.81 -8.87
C ASP A 659 11.72 -4.62 -9.54
N TRP A 660 10.38 -4.64 -9.56
CA TRP A 660 9.60 -3.52 -10.06
C TRP A 660 9.84 -2.26 -9.21
N ALA A 661 9.85 -2.36 -7.87
CA ALA A 661 10.04 -1.19 -7.02
C ALA A 661 11.43 -0.55 -7.19
N THR A 662 12.48 -1.36 -7.31
CA THR A 662 13.85 -0.88 -7.59
C THR A 662 13.93 -0.16 -8.92
N GLU A 663 13.37 -0.76 -9.98
CA GLU A 663 13.38 -0.18 -11.32
C GLU A 663 12.49 1.08 -11.39
N HIS A 664 11.37 1.07 -10.69
CA HIS A 664 10.46 2.21 -10.59
C HIS A 664 11.15 3.39 -9.93
N ALA A 665 11.87 3.19 -8.82
CA ALA A 665 12.67 4.24 -8.20
C ALA A 665 13.73 4.81 -9.16
N ARG A 666 14.36 3.95 -9.98
CA ARG A 666 15.31 4.37 -11.02
C ARG A 666 14.65 5.26 -12.07
N VAL A 667 13.47 4.86 -12.58
CA VAL A 667 12.69 5.63 -13.57
C VAL A 667 12.19 6.96 -12.99
N ARG A 668 11.81 6.97 -11.71
CA ARG A 668 11.44 8.19 -10.96
C ARG A 668 12.64 9.08 -10.64
N GLY A 669 13.87 8.71 -11.03
CA GLY A 669 15.07 9.54 -10.84
C GLY A 669 15.64 9.52 -9.42
N ALA A 670 15.33 8.50 -8.61
CA ALA A 670 15.90 8.36 -7.27
C ALA A 670 17.41 8.07 -7.38
N PRO A 671 18.30 8.92 -6.81
CA PRO A 671 19.75 8.70 -6.91
C PRO A 671 20.22 7.44 -6.17
N TRP A 672 19.44 6.99 -5.19
CA TRP A 672 19.72 5.82 -4.36
C TRP A 672 18.96 4.56 -4.82
N TRP A 673 18.41 4.54 -6.04
CA TRP A 673 17.53 3.46 -6.54
C TRP A 673 18.08 2.04 -6.31
N LYS A 674 19.40 1.84 -6.48
CA LYS A 674 20.10 0.55 -6.27
C LYS A 674 19.88 0.00 -4.86
N SER A 675 19.84 0.90 -3.87
CA SER A 675 19.71 0.57 -2.45
C SER A 675 18.27 0.61 -1.93
N PHE A 676 17.32 1.16 -2.71
CA PHE A 676 15.94 1.37 -2.26
C PHE A 676 15.28 0.09 -1.76
N PHE A 677 15.49 -1.00 -2.48
CA PHE A 677 15.03 -2.34 -2.13
C PHE A 677 16.19 -3.32 -2.08
N THR A 678 16.12 -4.18 -1.08
CA THR A 678 16.99 -5.33 -0.87
C THR A 678 16.25 -6.62 -1.21
N GLY A 679 16.97 -7.71 -1.45
CA GLY A 679 16.35 -8.99 -1.85
C GLY A 679 15.85 -9.00 -3.29
N LYS A 680 16.34 -8.06 -4.10
CA LYS A 680 16.12 -7.99 -5.54
C LYS A 680 16.83 -9.12 -6.28
N SER A 681 16.46 -9.35 -7.54
CA SER A 681 17.10 -10.39 -8.33
C SER A 681 18.59 -10.05 -8.59
N PRO A 682 19.42 -11.08 -8.86
CA PRO A 682 20.81 -10.86 -9.27
C PRO A 682 20.97 -9.98 -10.53
N LYS A 683 19.90 -9.82 -11.35
CA LYS A 683 19.89 -8.92 -12.51
C LYS A 683 19.99 -7.45 -12.10
N LEU A 684 19.49 -7.12 -10.92
CA LEU A 684 19.56 -5.79 -10.32
C LEU A 684 20.58 -5.73 -9.18
N GLY A 685 21.47 -6.73 -9.09
CA GLY A 685 22.57 -6.75 -8.11
C GLY A 685 22.18 -7.22 -6.71
N GLY A 686 21.01 -7.85 -6.54
CA GLY A 686 20.61 -8.40 -5.25
C GLY A 686 21.25 -9.74 -4.92
N ILE A 687 21.23 -10.09 -3.63
CA ILE A 687 21.83 -11.32 -3.11
C ILE A 687 20.72 -12.28 -2.64
N PRO A 688 20.39 -13.34 -3.39
CA PRO A 688 19.33 -14.28 -3.01
C PRO A 688 19.66 -15.00 -1.71
N HIS A 689 18.91 -14.69 -0.64
CA HIS A 689 19.15 -15.25 0.69
C HIS A 689 18.95 -16.76 0.71
N ASP A 690 18.01 -17.25 -0.08
CA ASP A 690 17.61 -18.65 -0.15
C ASP A 690 18.66 -19.51 -0.85
N ARG A 691 19.24 -19.01 -1.94
CA ARG A 691 20.30 -19.68 -2.70
C ARG A 691 21.58 -19.83 -1.91
N TYR A 692 21.91 -18.82 -1.09
CA TYR A 692 23.16 -18.75 -0.34
C TYR A 692 23.01 -19.12 1.15
N GLY A 693 21.80 -19.49 1.58
CA GLY A 693 21.50 -19.90 2.95
C GLY A 693 21.82 -18.83 3.98
N MET A 694 21.65 -17.55 3.65
CA MET A 694 22.15 -16.43 4.47
C MET A 694 21.63 -16.49 5.90
N THR A 695 20.32 -16.67 6.07
CA THR A 695 19.70 -16.79 7.40
C THR A 695 20.15 -18.05 8.13
N THR A 696 20.20 -19.18 7.40
CA THR A 696 20.59 -20.48 7.96
C THR A 696 22.04 -20.49 8.45
N LEU A 697 22.97 -19.82 7.76
CA LEU A 697 24.36 -19.72 8.20
C LEU A 697 24.49 -19.14 9.61
N SER A 698 23.68 -18.13 9.93
CA SER A 698 23.61 -17.56 11.29
C SER A 698 23.09 -18.59 12.30
N VAL A 699 21.96 -19.23 12.00
CA VAL A 699 21.34 -20.26 12.88
C VAL A 699 22.32 -21.42 13.12
N ARG A 700 22.99 -21.89 12.08
CA ARG A 700 24.01 -22.95 12.15
C ARG A 700 25.18 -22.56 13.03
N GLU A 701 25.63 -21.31 13.04
CA GLU A 701 26.74 -20.92 13.93
C GLU A 701 26.36 -20.96 15.41
N TYR A 702 25.09 -20.70 15.75
CA TYR A 702 24.58 -20.94 17.11
C TYR A 702 24.55 -22.43 17.45
N VAL A 703 24.04 -23.27 16.55
CA VAL A 703 24.02 -24.73 16.73
C VAL A 703 25.44 -25.28 16.89
N LYS A 704 26.37 -24.91 16.01
CA LYS A 704 27.79 -25.26 16.11
C LYS A 704 28.43 -24.70 17.38
N GLY A 705 28.02 -23.53 17.84
CA GLY A 705 28.45 -22.95 19.10
C GLY A 705 28.17 -23.87 20.28
N ILE A 706 26.93 -24.37 20.38
CA ILE A 706 26.54 -25.36 21.40
C ILE A 706 27.43 -26.61 21.30
N TYR A 707 27.61 -27.14 20.08
CA TYR A 707 28.43 -28.33 19.86
C TYR A 707 29.89 -28.11 20.25
N ARG A 708 30.48 -26.93 19.97
CA ARG A 708 31.83 -26.56 20.38
C ARG A 708 31.96 -26.46 21.91
N LYS A 709 31.00 -25.84 22.58
CA LYS A 709 31.04 -25.65 24.05
C LYS A 709 30.86 -26.94 24.82
N LEU A 710 30.04 -27.85 24.30
CA LEU A 710 29.70 -29.12 24.93
C LEU A 710 30.50 -30.32 24.38
N ASN A 711 31.42 -30.08 23.45
CA ASN A 711 32.21 -31.12 22.77
C ASN A 711 31.34 -32.25 22.17
N LEU A 712 30.24 -31.89 21.52
CA LEU A 712 29.31 -32.85 20.90
C LEU A 712 29.76 -33.19 19.47
N ASP A 713 29.71 -34.47 19.10
CA ASP A 713 29.84 -34.90 17.71
C ASP A 713 28.52 -34.66 16.97
N PRO A 714 28.47 -33.73 15.99
CA PRO A 714 27.24 -33.41 15.28
C PRO A 714 26.60 -34.63 14.60
N SER A 715 27.40 -35.61 14.14
CA SER A 715 26.89 -36.80 13.43
C SER A 715 26.03 -37.72 14.31
N GLN A 716 26.18 -37.61 15.64
CA GLN A 716 25.44 -38.40 16.62
C GLN A 716 24.23 -37.67 17.20
N VAL A 717 24.12 -36.35 16.98
CA VAL A 717 23.01 -35.55 17.51
C VAL A 717 21.72 -35.88 16.76
N ARG A 718 20.69 -36.32 17.49
CA ARG A 718 19.35 -36.55 16.93
C ARG A 718 18.59 -35.25 16.83
N LYS A 719 18.08 -34.95 15.65
CA LYS A 719 17.55 -33.62 15.34
C LYS A 719 16.11 -33.66 14.86
N MET A 720 15.33 -32.72 15.37
CA MET A 720 14.02 -32.37 14.83
C MET A 720 14.08 -30.99 14.17
N GLN A 721 13.31 -30.79 13.12
CA GLN A 721 12.99 -29.44 12.62
C GLN A 721 11.52 -29.31 12.23
N THR A 722 10.98 -28.12 12.42
CA THR A 722 9.76 -27.67 11.74
C THR A 722 10.16 -26.81 10.55
N GLY A 723 9.33 -26.75 9.50
CA GLY A 723 9.75 -26.20 8.20
C GLY A 723 10.47 -27.28 7.39
N GLY A 724 9.87 -27.65 6.26
CA GLY A 724 10.28 -28.79 5.46
C GLY A 724 11.49 -28.52 4.57
N PRO A 725 11.90 -29.53 3.78
CA PRO A 725 12.94 -29.39 2.77
C PRO A 725 12.52 -28.46 1.60
N ASP A 726 11.24 -28.05 1.54
CA ASP A 726 10.68 -27.06 0.63
C ASP A 726 10.99 -25.61 1.05
N GLY A 727 10.99 -25.32 2.35
CA GLY A 727 11.20 -23.97 2.88
C GLY A 727 12.65 -23.50 2.79
N ASP A 728 12.87 -22.18 2.70
CA ASP A 728 14.21 -21.55 2.65
C ASP A 728 15.12 -22.09 3.76
N LEU A 729 14.76 -21.79 5.01
CA LEU A 729 15.58 -22.14 6.16
C LEU A 729 15.69 -23.66 6.36
N GLY A 730 14.57 -24.38 6.15
CA GLY A 730 14.47 -25.82 6.38
C GLY A 730 15.31 -26.64 5.41
N SER A 731 15.33 -26.28 4.13
CA SER A 731 16.19 -26.95 3.14
C SER A 731 17.66 -26.68 3.40
N ASN A 732 18.02 -25.42 3.69
CA ASN A 732 19.40 -25.02 3.92
C ASN A 732 19.95 -25.65 5.21
N GLU A 733 19.10 -25.86 6.23
CA GLU A 733 19.50 -26.54 7.46
C GLU A 733 19.88 -28.01 7.17
N ILE A 734 19.16 -28.68 6.27
CA ILE A 734 19.47 -30.03 5.79
C ILE A 734 20.76 -30.06 4.97
N LEU A 735 20.94 -29.10 4.06
CA LEU A 735 22.11 -29.02 3.17
C LEU A 735 23.41 -28.73 3.94
N LEU A 736 23.35 -27.87 4.96
CA LEU A 736 24.52 -27.42 5.74
C LEU A 736 24.79 -28.27 6.98
N GLY A 737 23.81 -29.06 7.43
CA GLY A 737 23.92 -29.93 8.59
C GLY A 737 24.42 -31.33 8.25
N ASN A 738 24.92 -32.04 9.26
CA ASN A 738 25.37 -33.43 9.19
C ASN A 738 24.79 -34.26 10.37
N GLU A 739 23.79 -33.73 11.06
CA GLU A 739 23.08 -34.38 12.16
C GLU A 739 22.19 -35.53 11.68
N LYS A 740 21.65 -36.30 12.63
CA LYS A 740 20.71 -37.39 12.37
C LYS A 740 19.27 -36.90 12.54
N TRP A 741 18.61 -36.53 11.45
CA TRP A 741 17.21 -36.10 11.51
C TRP A 741 16.30 -37.25 11.91
N THR A 742 15.61 -37.12 13.04
CA THR A 742 14.61 -38.10 13.51
C THR A 742 13.20 -37.66 13.19
N ALA A 743 12.97 -36.36 12.96
CA ALA A 743 11.69 -35.86 12.51
C ALA A 743 11.79 -34.55 11.71
N ILE A 744 10.91 -34.42 10.71
CA ILE A 744 10.66 -33.19 9.95
C ILE A 744 9.16 -32.95 9.90
N VAL A 745 8.75 -31.74 10.24
CA VAL A 745 7.35 -31.30 10.20
C VAL A 745 7.22 -30.16 9.21
N ASP A 746 6.38 -30.30 8.19
CA ASP A 746 6.16 -29.28 7.17
C ASP A 746 4.67 -29.01 6.88
N GLY A 747 4.39 -28.24 5.82
CA GLY A 747 3.02 -27.91 5.44
C GLY A 747 2.15 -29.14 5.17
N SER A 748 2.74 -30.18 4.59
CA SER A 748 2.07 -31.42 4.18
C SER A 748 1.87 -32.42 5.32
N GLY A 749 2.66 -32.40 6.39
CA GLY A 749 2.50 -33.35 7.48
C GLY A 749 3.69 -33.51 8.43
N VAL A 750 3.83 -34.73 8.97
CA VAL A 750 4.94 -35.19 9.82
C VAL A 750 5.64 -36.38 9.17
N LEU A 751 6.96 -36.31 9.07
CA LEU A 751 7.84 -37.42 8.71
C LEU A 751 8.74 -37.72 9.90
N ALA A 752 8.74 -38.95 10.40
CA ALA A 752 9.51 -39.33 11.58
C ALA A 752 10.08 -40.73 11.48
N ASP A 753 11.31 -40.90 11.96
CA ASP A 753 11.96 -42.18 12.11
C ASP A 753 12.90 -42.15 13.33
N PRO A 754 12.62 -42.93 14.39
CA PRO A 754 13.50 -43.06 15.56
C PRO A 754 14.93 -43.48 15.20
N ASN A 755 15.09 -44.27 14.13
CA ASN A 755 16.38 -44.76 13.65
C ASN A 755 17.09 -43.75 12.73
N GLY A 756 16.49 -42.58 12.48
CA GLY A 756 17.01 -41.51 11.62
C GLY A 756 16.56 -41.64 10.18
N LEU A 757 16.15 -40.52 9.60
CA LEU A 757 15.74 -40.38 8.21
C LEU A 757 16.94 -40.51 7.27
N ASN A 758 16.74 -41.15 6.11
CA ASN A 758 17.79 -41.31 5.11
C ASN A 758 18.30 -39.95 4.58
N ARG A 759 19.61 -39.72 4.73
CA ARG A 759 20.24 -38.44 4.40
C ARG A 759 20.25 -38.12 2.91
N GLU A 760 20.54 -39.09 2.05
CA GLU A 760 20.56 -38.86 0.59
C GLU A 760 19.20 -38.43 0.08
N GLU A 761 18.14 -39.05 0.61
CA GLU A 761 16.77 -38.72 0.27
C GLU A 761 16.37 -37.33 0.79
N LEU A 762 16.78 -36.97 2.00
CA LEU A 762 16.58 -35.60 2.50
C LEU A 762 17.32 -34.56 1.66
N LEU A 763 18.55 -34.85 1.20
CA LEU A 763 19.29 -33.97 0.30
C LEU A 763 18.62 -33.85 -1.06
N ARG A 764 18.00 -34.92 -1.58
CA ARG A 764 17.20 -34.89 -2.81
C ARG A 764 16.01 -33.93 -2.65
N LEU A 765 15.23 -34.09 -1.58
CA LEU A 765 14.09 -33.21 -1.29
C LEU A 765 14.52 -31.76 -1.11
N ALA A 766 15.57 -31.50 -0.32
CA ALA A 766 16.08 -30.16 -0.05
C ALA A 766 16.58 -29.44 -1.31
N LYS A 767 17.26 -30.16 -2.21
CA LYS A 767 17.70 -29.61 -3.51
C LYS A 767 16.53 -29.37 -4.47
N LYS A 768 15.52 -30.25 -4.44
CA LYS A 768 14.30 -30.13 -5.26
C LYS A 768 13.33 -29.08 -4.72
N ARG A 769 13.48 -28.64 -3.45
CA ARG A 769 12.50 -27.83 -2.73
C ARG A 769 11.14 -28.53 -2.62
N ALA A 770 11.17 -29.82 -2.28
CA ALA A 770 9.96 -30.66 -2.17
C ALA A 770 9.59 -30.93 -0.69
N MET A 771 8.29 -30.96 -0.42
CA MET A 771 7.74 -31.33 0.89
C MET A 771 7.98 -32.83 1.20
N ILE A 772 7.80 -33.22 2.45
CA ILE A 772 7.94 -34.62 2.91
C ILE A 772 6.92 -35.58 2.29
N SER A 773 5.83 -35.05 1.69
CA SER A 773 4.87 -35.84 0.91
C SER A 773 5.52 -36.52 -0.31
N GLU A 774 6.68 -36.04 -0.75
CA GLU A 774 7.49 -36.65 -1.81
C GLU A 774 8.61 -37.57 -1.30
N TYR A 775 8.72 -37.80 0.01
CA TYR A 775 9.73 -38.71 0.57
C TYR A 775 9.49 -40.16 0.14
N ASP A 776 10.55 -40.83 -0.32
CA ASP A 776 10.55 -42.26 -0.64
C ASP A 776 10.40 -43.11 0.64
N LEU A 777 9.19 -43.61 0.88
CA LEU A 777 8.85 -44.42 2.05
C LEU A 777 9.65 -45.73 2.15
N THR A 778 10.22 -46.23 1.05
CA THR A 778 11.09 -47.44 1.08
C THR A 778 12.40 -47.20 1.84
N LYS A 779 12.74 -45.93 2.10
CA LYS A 779 13.92 -45.50 2.87
C LYS A 779 13.66 -45.37 4.36
N LEU A 780 12.41 -45.49 4.82
CA LEU A 780 12.09 -45.52 6.25
C LEU A 780 12.48 -46.87 6.85
N SER A 781 12.90 -46.84 8.12
CA SER A 781 12.99 -48.05 8.92
C SER A 781 11.60 -48.61 9.23
N LYS A 782 11.54 -49.82 9.78
CA LYS A 782 10.30 -50.46 10.25
C LYS A 782 9.54 -49.65 11.31
N ASP A 783 10.23 -48.74 12.01
CA ASP A 783 9.68 -47.90 13.06
C ASP A 783 9.33 -46.48 12.56
N GLY A 784 9.69 -46.17 11.30
CA GLY A 784 9.46 -44.88 10.66
C GLY A 784 8.06 -44.76 10.06
N TYR A 785 7.57 -43.52 9.96
CA TYR A 785 6.25 -43.22 9.42
C TYR A 785 6.17 -41.83 8.80
N ARG A 786 5.19 -41.66 7.92
CA ARG A 786 4.74 -40.37 7.41
C ARG A 786 3.23 -40.25 7.63
N VAL A 787 2.80 -39.14 8.20
CA VAL A 787 1.39 -38.77 8.37
C VAL A 787 1.15 -37.43 7.69
N LEU A 788 0.28 -37.42 6.68
CA LEU A 788 -0.09 -36.21 5.95
C LEU A 788 -1.28 -35.51 6.61
N VAL A 789 -1.50 -34.24 6.29
CA VAL A 789 -2.59 -33.44 6.90
C VAL A 789 -3.98 -33.94 6.52
N GLU A 790 -4.10 -34.61 5.37
CA GLU A 790 -5.31 -35.25 4.83
C GLU A 790 -5.60 -36.62 5.48
N ASP A 791 -4.62 -37.21 6.16
CA ASP A 791 -4.75 -38.52 6.77
C ASP A 791 -5.63 -38.46 8.03
N ASN A 792 -6.50 -39.46 8.20
CA ASN A 792 -7.35 -39.61 9.36
C ASN A 792 -7.39 -41.07 9.82
N ASN A 793 -7.39 -41.28 11.13
CA ASN A 793 -7.40 -42.60 11.79
C ASN A 793 -6.26 -43.54 11.35
N ILE A 794 -5.07 -43.02 11.10
CA ILE A 794 -3.88 -43.82 10.77
C ILE A 794 -3.27 -44.40 12.04
N THR A 795 -2.92 -45.69 12.02
CA THR A 795 -2.20 -46.34 13.12
C THR A 795 -0.70 -46.29 12.86
N LEU A 796 0.06 -45.71 13.78
CA LEU A 796 1.51 -45.63 13.72
C LEU A 796 2.16 -47.00 14.03
N PRO A 797 3.44 -47.24 13.67
CA PRO A 797 4.17 -48.44 14.07
C PRO A 797 4.21 -48.68 15.59
N SER A 798 4.04 -47.64 16.41
CA SER A 798 3.92 -47.73 17.86
C SER A 798 2.56 -48.29 18.36
N GLY A 799 1.57 -48.44 17.47
CA GLY A 799 0.19 -48.77 17.81
C GLY A 799 -0.70 -47.57 18.15
N GLU A 800 -0.15 -46.35 18.17
CA GLU A 800 -0.91 -45.12 18.39
C GLU A 800 -1.79 -44.78 17.18
N VAL A 801 -3.06 -44.45 17.44
CA VAL A 801 -3.99 -44.02 16.39
C VAL A 801 -4.00 -42.50 16.29
N VAL A 802 -3.58 -41.98 15.14
CA VAL A 802 -3.67 -40.56 14.80
C VAL A 802 -5.02 -40.29 14.17
N ALA A 803 -5.95 -39.74 14.97
CA ALA A 803 -7.30 -39.43 14.53
C ALA A 803 -7.34 -38.40 13.38
N ASN A 804 -6.48 -37.37 13.44
CA ASN A 804 -6.45 -36.29 12.45
C ASN A 804 -5.02 -35.79 12.21
N GLY A 805 -4.54 -35.94 10.97
CA GLY A 805 -3.17 -35.59 10.57
C GLY A 805 -2.86 -34.10 10.71
N THR A 806 -3.82 -33.21 10.48
CA THR A 806 -3.65 -31.76 10.68
C THR A 806 -3.36 -31.42 12.14
N THR A 807 -4.15 -31.96 13.08
CA THR A 807 -3.93 -31.77 14.52
C THR A 807 -2.60 -32.37 14.95
N PHE A 808 -2.26 -33.54 14.43
CA PHE A 808 -0.98 -34.20 14.69
C PHE A 808 0.21 -33.35 14.24
N ARG A 809 0.20 -32.88 12.99
CA ARG A 809 1.22 -31.96 12.45
C ARG A 809 1.36 -30.70 13.29
N ASN A 810 0.25 -30.13 13.75
CA ASN A 810 0.24 -28.91 14.55
C ASN A 810 0.73 -29.10 15.99
N THR A 811 0.86 -30.33 16.48
CA THR A 811 1.23 -30.61 17.88
C THR A 811 2.42 -31.54 18.03
N TYR A 812 2.97 -32.08 16.94
CA TYR A 812 4.07 -33.04 16.96
C TYR A 812 5.33 -32.51 17.65
N HIS A 813 5.67 -31.23 17.47
CA HIS A 813 6.83 -30.60 18.12
C HIS A 813 6.74 -30.54 19.65
N LEU A 814 5.56 -30.83 20.22
CA LEU A 814 5.33 -30.92 21.68
C LEU A 814 5.41 -32.35 22.21
N LYS A 815 5.61 -33.35 21.33
CA LYS A 815 5.58 -34.76 21.70
C LYS A 815 6.94 -35.20 22.23
N ASP A 816 6.95 -35.78 23.43
CA ASP A 816 8.13 -36.45 23.96
C ASP A 816 8.30 -37.80 23.25
N THR A 817 9.25 -37.86 22.32
CA THR A 817 9.59 -39.08 21.57
C THR A 817 10.83 -39.77 22.13
N GLY A 818 11.53 -39.19 23.10
CA GLY A 818 12.84 -39.65 23.58
C GLY A 818 13.97 -39.64 22.54
N ASN A 819 13.71 -39.15 21.32
CA ASN A 819 14.58 -39.29 20.15
C ASN A 819 15.01 -37.94 19.54
N VAL A 820 15.02 -36.88 20.33
CA VAL A 820 15.40 -35.52 19.89
C VAL A 820 16.35 -34.90 20.92
N ASP A 821 17.57 -34.62 20.49
CA ASP A 821 18.59 -33.93 21.29
C ASP A 821 18.62 -32.43 20.95
N ALA A 822 18.41 -32.09 19.68
CA ALA A 822 18.36 -30.71 19.19
C ALA A 822 17.10 -30.44 18.36
N PHE A 823 16.48 -29.29 18.59
CA PHE A 823 15.35 -28.81 17.81
C PHE A 823 15.65 -27.43 17.21
N VAL A 824 15.55 -27.34 15.88
CA VAL A 824 15.69 -26.09 15.15
C VAL A 824 14.36 -25.81 14.44
N PRO A 825 13.47 -24.96 14.98
CA PRO A 825 12.29 -24.55 14.24
C PRO A 825 12.71 -23.67 13.07
N CYS A 826 12.55 -24.17 11.85
CA CYS A 826 12.84 -23.47 10.59
C CYS A 826 11.57 -22.95 9.88
N GLY A 827 10.40 -23.17 10.47
CA GLY A 827 9.11 -22.69 10.02
C GLY A 827 8.01 -23.05 11.02
N GLY A 828 6.78 -22.65 10.71
CA GLY A 828 5.61 -22.88 11.56
C GLY A 828 4.92 -21.58 11.96
N ARG A 829 3.84 -21.70 12.73
CA ARG A 829 3.05 -20.54 13.16
C ARG A 829 3.76 -19.83 14.33
N PRO A 830 3.66 -18.50 14.44
CA PRO A 830 4.03 -17.81 15.68
C PRO A 830 3.31 -18.43 16.88
N GLU A 831 3.95 -18.40 18.04
CA GLU A 831 3.43 -18.90 19.31
C GLU A 831 3.02 -20.40 19.27
N SER A 832 3.69 -21.19 18.42
CA SER A 832 3.48 -22.65 18.38
C SER A 832 3.88 -23.36 19.67
N ILE A 833 4.76 -22.73 20.47
CA ILE A 833 5.03 -23.11 21.86
C ILE A 833 4.73 -21.90 22.74
N ASP A 834 3.68 -22.00 23.56
CA ASP A 834 3.24 -20.98 24.49
C ASP A 834 3.37 -21.41 25.96
N LEU A 835 2.94 -20.55 26.89
CA LEU A 835 3.02 -20.80 28.33
C LEU A 835 2.24 -22.06 28.77
N ILE A 836 1.19 -22.43 28.03
CA ILE A 836 0.35 -23.60 28.32
C ILE A 836 1.02 -24.85 27.74
N SER A 837 1.38 -24.82 26.46
CA SER A 837 1.88 -25.97 25.71
C SER A 837 3.28 -26.40 26.12
N VAL A 838 4.11 -25.46 26.59
CA VAL A 838 5.50 -25.74 27.04
C VAL A 838 5.57 -26.79 28.15
N SER A 839 4.50 -26.95 28.95
CA SER A 839 4.42 -28.00 29.97
C SER A 839 4.64 -29.41 29.41
N LYS A 840 4.29 -29.65 28.14
CA LYS A 840 4.48 -30.95 27.47
C LYS A 840 5.93 -31.26 27.13
N LEU A 841 6.79 -30.23 27.12
CA LEU A 841 8.22 -30.35 26.88
C LEU A 841 9.04 -30.42 28.17
N ILE A 842 8.39 -30.49 29.33
CA ILE A 842 9.06 -30.55 30.63
C ILE A 842 8.55 -31.77 31.38
N LYS A 843 9.46 -32.68 31.71
CA LYS A 843 9.18 -33.91 32.47
C LYS A 843 10.14 -33.99 33.65
N ASP A 844 9.60 -34.24 34.84
CA ASP A 844 10.38 -34.31 36.09
C ASP A 844 11.27 -33.08 36.32
N GLY A 845 10.75 -31.90 35.95
CA GLY A 845 11.46 -30.62 36.07
C GLY A 845 12.57 -30.38 35.03
N LYS A 846 12.76 -31.30 34.07
CA LYS A 846 13.76 -31.18 33.00
C LYS A 846 13.13 -31.06 31.62
N SER A 847 13.74 -30.26 30.76
CA SER A 847 13.34 -30.19 29.36
C SER A 847 13.58 -31.53 28.67
N THR A 848 12.60 -32.02 27.91
CA THR A 848 12.73 -33.23 27.08
C THR A 848 13.61 -33.00 25.85
N ILE A 849 13.77 -31.73 25.44
CA ILE A 849 14.65 -31.30 24.35
C ILE A 849 15.76 -30.42 24.95
N PRO A 850 17.02 -30.91 25.01
CA PRO A 850 18.12 -30.16 25.61
C PRO A 850 18.49 -28.88 24.88
N TYR A 851 18.50 -28.89 23.54
CA TYR A 851 19.03 -27.79 22.73
C TYR A 851 17.99 -27.23 21.76
N ILE A 852 17.70 -25.93 21.84
CA ILE A 852 16.77 -25.26 20.94
C ILE A 852 17.41 -24.00 20.36
N VAL A 853 17.43 -23.88 19.03
CA VAL A 853 17.88 -22.66 18.34
C VAL A 853 16.80 -22.20 17.39
N GLU A 854 16.14 -21.09 17.71
CA GLU A 854 15.00 -20.62 16.92
C GLU A 854 15.43 -20.00 15.58
N GLY A 855 15.14 -20.71 14.49
CA GLY A 855 15.29 -20.18 13.13
C GLY A 855 14.07 -19.39 12.67
N ALA A 856 12.86 -19.82 13.03
CA ALA A 856 11.60 -19.18 12.73
C ALA A 856 11.31 -18.01 13.69
N ASN A 857 10.66 -16.97 13.18
CA ASN A 857 10.29 -15.82 13.98
C ASN A 857 9.17 -16.15 14.96
N LEU A 858 9.35 -15.79 16.23
CA LEU A 858 8.34 -15.85 17.29
C LEU A 858 7.69 -17.25 17.47
N PHE A 859 8.42 -18.34 17.19
CA PHE A 859 7.87 -19.70 17.31
C PHE A 859 7.55 -20.07 18.76
N ILE A 860 8.39 -19.63 19.71
CA ILE A 860 8.24 -19.84 21.15
C ILE A 860 7.91 -18.50 21.83
N THR A 861 6.91 -18.43 22.71
CA THR A 861 6.62 -17.20 23.48
C THR A 861 7.72 -16.93 24.52
N GLN A 862 7.89 -15.67 24.95
CA GLN A 862 8.94 -15.30 25.90
C GLN A 862 8.83 -16.08 27.23
N ASP A 863 7.62 -16.21 27.78
CA ASP A 863 7.40 -16.96 29.03
C ASP A 863 7.72 -18.45 28.87
N ALA A 864 7.42 -19.04 27.70
CA ALA A 864 7.76 -20.42 27.40
C ALA A 864 9.28 -20.62 27.33
N LYS A 865 10.02 -19.66 26.75
CA LYS A 865 11.50 -19.70 26.73
C LYS A 865 12.07 -19.75 28.15
N LEU A 866 11.63 -18.83 29.01
CA LEU A 866 12.08 -18.76 30.40
C LEU A 866 11.82 -20.07 31.15
N ARG A 867 10.66 -20.69 30.93
CA ARG A 867 10.31 -21.96 31.57
C ARG A 867 11.15 -23.14 31.04
N LEU A 868 11.46 -23.16 29.75
CA LEU A 868 12.37 -24.16 29.16
C LEU A 868 13.79 -24.01 29.70
N GLU A 869 14.30 -22.79 29.77
CA GLU A 869 15.64 -22.51 30.30
C GLU A 869 15.73 -22.87 31.79
N ALA A 870 14.71 -22.55 32.59
CA ALA A 870 14.64 -22.97 34.00
C ALA A 870 14.62 -24.50 34.15
N ALA A 871 14.11 -25.24 33.16
CA ALA A 871 14.14 -26.69 33.09
C ALA A 871 15.44 -27.25 32.48
N GLY A 872 16.47 -26.42 32.29
CA GLY A 872 17.80 -26.83 31.81
C GLY A 872 17.97 -26.85 30.28
N CYS A 873 17.01 -26.34 29.51
CA CYS A 873 17.16 -26.20 28.06
C CYS A 873 18.15 -25.09 27.70
N ILE A 874 19.11 -25.36 26.81
CA ILE A 874 19.93 -24.31 26.19
C ILE A 874 19.17 -23.78 24.99
N LEU A 875 18.58 -22.60 25.17
CA LEU A 875 17.72 -21.96 24.17
C LEU A 875 18.35 -20.66 23.65
N TYR A 876 18.44 -20.53 22.33
CA TYR A 876 18.77 -19.27 21.65
C TYR A 876 17.58 -18.78 20.84
N LYS A 877 17.16 -17.55 21.14
CA LYS A 877 16.00 -16.95 20.50
C LYS A 877 16.27 -16.49 19.08
N ASP A 878 15.19 -16.37 18.32
CA ASP A 878 15.16 -15.92 16.92
C ASP A 878 15.89 -14.60 16.66
N ALA A 879 15.65 -13.56 17.47
CA ALA A 879 16.24 -12.24 17.27
C ALA A 879 17.77 -12.17 17.45
N SER A 880 18.40 -13.27 17.88
CA SER A 880 19.85 -13.47 17.83
C SER A 880 20.22 -14.50 16.75
N ALA A 881 19.54 -15.65 16.71
CA ALA A 881 19.95 -16.76 15.86
C ALA A 881 19.71 -16.52 14.36
N ASN A 882 18.62 -15.87 13.95
CA ASN A 882 18.21 -15.81 12.54
C ASN A 882 18.54 -14.49 11.81
N LYS A 883 19.61 -13.81 12.23
CA LYS A 883 19.98 -12.48 11.71
C LYS A 883 20.70 -12.49 10.35
N GLY A 884 21.10 -13.65 9.83
CA GLY A 884 21.95 -13.69 8.64
C GLY A 884 21.35 -13.01 7.41
N GLY A 885 20.04 -13.11 7.20
CA GLY A 885 19.35 -12.38 6.13
C GLY A 885 19.40 -10.85 6.30
N VAL A 886 19.34 -10.33 7.53
CA VAL A 886 19.41 -8.87 7.75
C VAL A 886 20.83 -8.33 7.50
N THR A 887 21.85 -9.08 7.92
CA THR A 887 23.25 -8.74 7.63
C THR A 887 23.55 -8.78 6.13
N SER A 888 23.05 -9.79 5.41
CA SER A 888 23.18 -9.86 3.95
C SER A 888 22.56 -8.66 3.25
N SER A 889 21.33 -8.29 3.63
CA SER A 889 20.65 -7.13 3.06
C SER A 889 21.36 -5.81 3.36
N SER A 890 21.92 -5.64 4.55
CA SER A 890 22.69 -4.43 4.91
C SER A 890 23.96 -4.28 4.06
N LEU A 891 24.66 -5.38 3.83
CA LEU A 891 25.83 -5.38 2.96
C LEU A 891 25.45 -5.18 1.48
N GLU A 892 24.27 -5.64 1.06
CA GLU A 892 23.70 -5.30 -0.25
C GLU A 892 23.43 -3.79 -0.38
N VAL A 893 22.87 -3.13 0.64
CA VAL A 893 22.68 -1.67 0.69
C VAL A 893 24.04 -0.97 0.61
N LEU A 894 25.00 -1.38 1.42
CA LEU A 894 26.33 -0.78 1.45
C LEU A 894 27.03 -0.85 0.09
N ALA A 895 27.02 -2.01 -0.57
CA ALA A 895 27.58 -2.16 -1.92
C ALA A 895 26.85 -1.24 -2.92
N SER A 896 25.53 -1.15 -2.82
CA SER A 896 24.69 -0.31 -3.68
C SER A 896 24.97 1.19 -3.52
N LEU A 897 25.24 1.66 -2.31
CA LEU A 897 25.59 3.05 -2.02
C LEU A 897 27.06 3.38 -2.37
N SER A 898 27.96 2.39 -2.27
CA SER A 898 29.40 2.59 -2.50
C SER A 898 29.75 2.73 -3.98
N PHE A 899 29.08 1.99 -4.86
CA PHE A 899 29.30 2.06 -6.30
C PHE A 899 28.50 3.18 -6.97
N ASP A 900 29.06 3.82 -7.99
CA ASP A 900 28.27 4.54 -9.01
C ASP A 900 27.46 3.54 -9.87
N ASP A 901 26.58 4.05 -10.72
CA ASP A 901 25.64 3.19 -11.46
C ASP A 901 26.34 2.24 -12.44
N GLU A 902 27.33 2.73 -13.19
CA GLU A 902 28.07 1.91 -14.17
C GLU A 902 28.89 0.81 -13.50
N SER A 903 29.62 1.16 -12.44
CA SER A 903 30.44 0.22 -11.68
C SER A 903 29.56 -0.80 -10.93
N PHE A 904 28.40 -0.39 -10.43
CA PHE A 904 27.46 -1.30 -9.78
C PHE A 904 26.95 -2.35 -10.78
N ILE A 905 26.48 -1.90 -11.95
CA ILE A 905 26.00 -2.81 -13.01
C ILE A 905 27.10 -3.80 -13.42
N THR A 906 28.34 -3.34 -13.54
CA THR A 906 29.46 -4.18 -13.99
C THR A 906 29.88 -5.22 -12.94
N ASN A 907 29.88 -4.86 -11.65
CA ASN A 907 30.47 -5.69 -10.60
C ASN A 907 29.44 -6.47 -9.77
N MET A 908 28.19 -6.00 -9.70
CA MET A 908 27.14 -6.60 -8.87
C MET A 908 26.00 -7.23 -9.69
N CYS A 909 25.70 -6.77 -10.90
CA CYS A 909 24.61 -7.33 -11.70
C CYS A 909 25.07 -8.50 -12.59
N VAL A 910 24.21 -9.51 -12.77
CA VAL A 910 24.49 -10.60 -13.71
C VAL A 910 24.54 -10.10 -15.15
N ASN A 911 25.39 -10.72 -15.96
CA ASN A 911 25.48 -10.40 -17.38
C ASN A 911 24.14 -10.71 -18.08
N PRO A 912 23.48 -9.74 -18.73
CA PRO A 912 22.17 -9.96 -19.36
C PRO A 912 22.17 -11.03 -20.46
N LYS A 913 23.32 -11.27 -21.12
CA LYS A 913 23.45 -12.22 -22.22
C LYS A 913 23.73 -13.65 -21.76
N THR A 914 24.57 -13.82 -20.73
CA THR A 914 24.99 -15.15 -20.25
C THR A 914 24.26 -15.60 -18.98
N GLY A 915 23.65 -14.68 -18.24
CA GLY A 915 23.03 -14.95 -16.94
C GLY A 915 24.05 -15.20 -15.81
N GLU A 916 25.35 -15.09 -16.09
CA GLU A 916 26.40 -15.35 -15.10
C GLU A 916 26.69 -14.13 -14.23
N ALA A 917 26.89 -14.38 -12.94
CA ALA A 917 27.31 -13.35 -11.99
C ALA A 917 28.80 -13.01 -12.16
N PRO A 918 29.20 -11.73 -12.08
CA PRO A 918 30.59 -11.30 -12.08
C PRO A 918 31.40 -11.99 -10.98
N GLN A 919 32.71 -12.12 -11.19
CA GLN A 919 33.59 -12.73 -10.19
C GLN A 919 33.60 -11.92 -8.88
N PHE A 920 33.60 -10.58 -8.97
CA PHE A 920 33.48 -9.69 -7.82
C PHE A 920 32.24 -10.01 -6.98
N TYR A 921 31.07 -10.14 -7.60
CA TYR A 921 29.83 -10.51 -6.92
C TYR A 921 29.96 -11.84 -6.16
N LYS A 922 30.53 -12.89 -6.80
CA LYS A 922 30.70 -14.20 -6.17
C LYS A 922 31.61 -14.13 -4.94
N ASP A 923 32.71 -13.40 -5.05
CA ASP A 923 33.66 -13.22 -3.95
C ASP A 923 33.06 -12.35 -2.83
N TYR A 924 32.29 -11.32 -3.20
CA TYR A 924 31.57 -10.47 -2.26
C TYR A 924 30.51 -11.25 -1.47
N VAL A 925 29.71 -12.09 -2.13
CA VAL A 925 28.73 -12.98 -1.48
C VAL A 925 29.43 -13.89 -0.47
N LYS A 926 30.60 -14.46 -0.81
CA LYS A 926 31.37 -15.28 0.12
C LYS A 926 31.86 -14.48 1.33
N GLN A 927 32.30 -13.23 1.13
CA GLN A 927 32.67 -12.34 2.22
C GLN A 927 31.47 -11.99 3.13
N VAL A 928 30.28 -11.79 2.55
CA VAL A 928 29.02 -11.59 3.28
C VAL A 928 28.69 -12.81 4.15
N GLN A 929 28.78 -14.02 3.59
CA GLN A 929 28.57 -15.27 4.35
C GLN A 929 29.53 -15.38 5.54
N ASN A 930 30.82 -15.09 5.34
CA ASN A 930 31.81 -15.08 6.41
C ASN A 930 31.46 -14.06 7.50
N LYS A 931 30.98 -12.87 7.10
CA LYS A 931 30.59 -11.82 8.05
C LYS A 931 29.39 -12.22 8.90
N ILE A 932 28.39 -12.86 8.28
CA ILE A 932 27.23 -13.43 8.99
C ILE A 932 27.68 -14.41 10.06
N GLN A 933 28.55 -15.35 9.69
CA GLN A 933 29.06 -16.36 10.62
C GLN A 933 29.91 -15.75 11.74
N GLU A 934 30.72 -14.73 11.41
CA GLU A 934 31.52 -14.00 12.38
C GLU A 934 30.64 -13.32 13.43
N ASN A 935 29.65 -12.54 13.01
CA ASN A 935 28.74 -11.82 13.89
C ASN A 935 27.92 -12.78 14.78
N ALA A 936 27.38 -13.86 14.19
CA ALA A 936 26.65 -14.87 14.94
C ALA A 936 27.51 -15.56 16.01
N ARG A 937 28.77 -15.87 15.69
CA ARG A 937 29.73 -16.45 16.64
C ARG A 937 30.05 -15.49 17.78
N LEU A 938 30.28 -14.21 17.50
CA LEU A 938 30.61 -13.22 18.54
C LEU A 938 29.47 -13.05 19.54
N GLU A 939 28.24 -12.91 19.05
CA GLU A 939 27.07 -12.79 19.92
C GLU A 939 26.83 -14.09 20.71
N PHE A 940 26.98 -15.26 20.09
CA PHE A 940 26.89 -16.55 20.78
C PHE A 940 27.86 -16.61 21.97
N GLU A 941 29.13 -16.26 21.75
CA GLU A 941 30.16 -16.31 22.78
C GLU A 941 29.90 -15.28 23.90
N ALA A 942 29.40 -14.09 23.55
CA ALA A 942 29.02 -13.08 24.54
C ALA A 942 27.86 -13.56 25.43
N ILE A 943 26.77 -14.06 24.84
CA ILE A 943 25.62 -14.60 25.57
C ILE A 943 26.05 -15.79 26.44
N TRP A 944 26.87 -16.69 25.89
CA TRP A 944 27.34 -17.86 26.63
C TRP A 944 28.12 -17.45 27.88
N ARG A 945 29.11 -16.55 27.72
CA ARG A 945 29.96 -16.07 28.81
C ARG A 945 29.16 -15.31 29.88
N GLU A 946 28.25 -14.43 29.48
CA GLU A 946 27.41 -13.69 30.44
C GLU A 946 26.46 -14.60 31.21
N HIS A 947 25.88 -15.61 30.54
CA HIS A 947 25.04 -16.58 31.21
C HIS A 947 25.82 -17.39 32.25
N GLU A 948 27.03 -17.86 31.92
CA GLU A 948 27.89 -18.57 32.87
C GLU A 948 28.27 -17.69 34.08
N ALA A 949 28.50 -16.39 33.85
CA ALA A 949 28.90 -15.47 34.91
C ALA A 949 27.74 -15.04 35.82
N THR A 950 26.54 -14.86 35.28
CA THR A 950 25.41 -14.21 35.98
C THR A 950 24.23 -15.13 36.29
N GLY A 951 24.10 -16.26 35.58
CA GLY A 951 22.93 -17.14 35.64
C GLY A 951 21.66 -16.58 34.97
N ILE A 952 21.70 -15.38 34.38
CA ILE A 952 20.55 -14.78 33.70
C ILE A 952 20.19 -15.61 32.45
N PRO A 953 18.90 -15.91 32.18
CA PRO A 953 18.49 -16.67 31.00
C PRO A 953 19.00 -16.06 29.68
N ARG A 954 19.44 -16.91 28.75
CA ARG A 954 19.99 -16.53 27.44
C ARG A 954 18.98 -15.75 26.60
N SER A 955 17.70 -16.08 26.70
CA SER A 955 16.64 -15.34 26.00
C SER A 955 16.52 -13.88 26.47
N ILE A 956 16.79 -13.61 27.76
CA ILE A 956 16.84 -12.25 28.33
C ILE A 956 18.12 -11.55 27.92
N LEU A 957 19.29 -12.21 28.08
CA LEU A 957 20.59 -11.64 27.67
C LEU A 957 20.61 -11.22 26.20
N SER A 958 19.95 -11.99 25.33
CA SER A 958 19.77 -11.61 23.93
C SER A 958 19.07 -10.25 23.76
N ASP A 959 18.02 -9.94 24.53
CA ASP A 959 17.40 -8.60 24.51
C ASP A 959 18.33 -7.56 25.15
N THR A 960 18.92 -7.87 26.31
CA THR A 960 19.79 -6.95 27.04
C THR A 960 20.99 -6.50 26.21
N LEU A 961 21.69 -7.43 25.55
CA LEU A 961 22.79 -7.11 24.63
C LEU A 961 22.31 -6.29 23.44
N SER A 962 21.13 -6.61 22.89
CA SER A 962 20.58 -5.85 21.76
C SER A 962 20.38 -4.38 22.14
N TRP A 963 19.78 -4.11 23.30
CA TRP A 963 19.57 -2.75 23.79
C TRP A 963 20.88 -2.05 24.12
N ALA A 964 21.80 -2.71 24.82
CA ALA A 964 23.11 -2.14 25.14
C ALA A 964 23.86 -1.72 23.87
N ILE A 965 23.80 -2.51 22.80
CA ILE A 965 24.43 -2.17 21.52
C ILE A 965 23.72 -1.00 20.84
N THR A 966 22.39 -1.04 20.71
CA THR A 966 21.65 0.02 20.00
C THR A 966 21.73 1.36 20.74
N ASP A 967 21.63 1.35 22.07
CA ASP A 967 21.68 2.58 22.86
C ASP A 967 23.09 3.20 22.79
N LEU A 968 24.15 2.38 22.89
CA LEU A 968 25.52 2.86 22.73
C LEU A 968 25.84 3.33 21.30
N ASP A 969 25.32 2.65 20.28
CA ASP A 969 25.46 3.06 18.87
C ASP A 969 24.95 4.50 18.69
N GLU A 970 23.77 4.82 19.20
CA GLU A 970 23.20 6.17 19.12
C GLU A 970 24.06 7.24 19.80
N GLU A 971 24.58 6.94 20.99
CA GLU A 971 25.49 7.85 21.68
C GLU A 971 26.77 8.06 20.88
N LEU A 972 27.33 7.00 20.28
CA LEU A 972 28.56 7.06 19.49
C LEU A 972 28.39 7.82 18.18
N GLN A 973 27.23 7.71 17.52
CA GLN A 973 26.91 8.47 16.31
C GLN A 973 26.96 10.00 16.53
N GLN A 974 26.67 10.44 17.76
CA GLN A 974 26.67 11.85 18.17
C GLN A 974 27.97 12.29 18.85
N SER A 975 28.88 11.35 19.15
CA SER A 975 30.10 11.61 19.90
C SER A 975 31.17 12.43 19.13
N ASP A 976 32.06 13.08 19.87
CA ASP A 976 33.22 13.78 19.33
C ASP A 976 34.26 12.82 18.69
N LEU A 977 34.16 11.50 18.94
CA LEU A 977 35.02 10.51 18.31
C LEU A 977 34.89 10.52 16.78
N TRP A 978 33.68 10.81 16.27
CA TRP A 978 33.44 10.96 14.84
C TRP A 978 34.19 12.16 14.23
N LYS A 979 34.41 13.23 15.01
CA LYS A 979 35.11 14.44 14.54
C LYS A 979 36.61 14.19 14.35
N SER A 980 37.18 13.19 15.02
CA SER A 980 38.57 12.79 14.81
C SER A 980 38.69 11.99 13.52
N GLU A 981 39.21 12.63 12.47
CA GLU A 981 39.39 12.00 11.16
C GLU A 981 40.20 10.69 11.24
N ARG A 982 41.25 10.68 12.05
CA ARG A 982 42.09 9.50 12.30
C ARG A 982 41.27 8.32 12.83
N ILE A 983 40.47 8.55 13.87
CA ILE A 983 39.64 7.51 14.49
C ILE A 983 38.53 7.09 13.51
N ARG A 984 37.87 8.06 12.88
CA ARG A 984 36.82 7.84 11.88
C ARG A 984 37.29 6.92 10.75
N PHE A 985 38.38 7.27 10.06
CA PHE A 985 38.90 6.47 8.94
C PHE A 985 39.45 5.13 9.41
N GLY A 986 40.10 5.06 10.58
CA GLY A 986 40.56 3.80 11.15
C GLY A 986 39.43 2.82 11.43
N VAL A 987 38.35 3.29 12.05
CA VAL A 987 37.18 2.46 12.37
C VAL A 987 36.43 2.04 11.10
N LEU A 988 36.22 2.96 10.15
CA LEU A 988 35.56 2.63 8.88
C LEU A 988 36.36 1.59 8.07
N ARG A 989 37.70 1.66 8.08
CA ARG A 989 38.55 0.67 7.43
C ARG A 989 38.38 -0.74 8.02
N ASP A 990 38.19 -0.84 9.34
CA ASP A 990 37.93 -2.13 10.00
C ASP A 990 36.50 -2.63 9.77
N ALA A 991 35.53 -1.70 9.65
CA ALA A 991 34.12 -2.02 9.56
C ALA A 991 33.67 -2.42 8.15
N LEU A 992 34.24 -1.78 7.12
CA LEU A 992 33.85 -1.98 5.74
C LEU A 992 34.43 -3.28 5.15
N PRO A 993 33.70 -3.95 4.23
CA PRO A 993 34.21 -5.14 3.55
C PRO A 993 35.49 -4.85 2.75
N GLN A 994 36.53 -5.66 2.96
CA GLN A 994 37.83 -5.48 2.29
C GLN A 994 37.72 -5.43 0.76
N LEU A 995 36.84 -6.23 0.13
CA LEU A 995 36.68 -6.22 -1.32
C LEU A 995 36.17 -4.88 -1.84
N LEU A 996 35.32 -4.17 -1.07
CA LEU A 996 34.86 -2.84 -1.45
C LEU A 996 35.98 -1.80 -1.30
N LEU A 997 36.76 -1.92 -0.22
CA LEU A 997 37.93 -1.05 0.01
C LEU A 997 38.95 -1.20 -1.13
N ASP A 998 39.29 -2.43 -1.51
CA ASP A 998 40.26 -2.71 -2.57
C ASP A 998 39.76 -2.25 -3.96
N LYS A 999 38.44 -2.33 -4.19
CA LYS A 999 37.84 -2.03 -5.49
C LYS A 999 37.54 -0.54 -5.70
N ILE A 1000 37.10 0.16 -4.66
CA ILE A 1000 36.58 1.54 -4.74
C ILE A 1000 37.51 2.54 -4.05
N GLY A 1001 38.18 2.13 -2.97
CA GLY A 1001 38.92 3.03 -2.09
C GLY A 1001 38.05 3.64 -0.98
N LEU A 1002 38.63 3.82 0.21
CA LEU A 1002 37.92 4.31 1.39
C LEU A 1002 37.41 5.74 1.21
N GLU A 1003 38.25 6.61 0.64
CA GLU A 1003 37.97 8.03 0.43
C GLU A 1003 36.76 8.21 -0.50
N THR A 1004 36.71 7.44 -1.58
CA THR A 1004 35.60 7.46 -2.53
C THR A 1004 34.30 6.91 -1.92
N ILE A 1005 34.38 5.87 -1.09
CA ILE A 1005 33.21 5.38 -0.34
C ILE A 1005 32.67 6.46 0.59
N VAL A 1006 33.55 7.13 1.34
CA VAL A 1006 33.16 8.21 2.28
C VAL A 1006 32.51 9.39 1.56
N GLN A 1007 32.89 9.68 0.32
CA GLN A 1007 32.25 10.73 -0.49
C GLN A 1007 30.88 10.33 -1.05
N ARG A 1008 30.66 9.05 -1.37
CA ARG A 1008 29.44 8.57 -2.02
C ARG A 1008 28.34 8.17 -1.04
N VAL A 1009 28.72 7.57 0.09
CA VAL A 1009 27.78 7.07 1.09
C VAL A 1009 27.32 8.24 1.98
N PRO A 1010 26.00 8.40 2.23
CA PRO A 1010 25.49 9.47 3.09
C PRO A 1010 26.14 9.51 4.47
N GLU A 1011 26.43 10.71 5.00
CA GLU A 1011 27.14 10.87 6.28
C GLU A 1011 26.40 10.19 7.44
N ASN A 1012 25.07 10.29 7.50
CA ASN A 1012 24.26 9.62 8.53
C ASN A 1012 24.42 8.08 8.48
N TYR A 1013 24.56 7.50 7.29
CA TYR A 1013 24.82 6.07 7.11
C TYR A 1013 26.24 5.71 7.57
N LEU A 1014 27.26 6.51 7.23
CA LEU A 1014 28.64 6.27 7.68
C LEU A 1014 28.78 6.40 9.20
N ARG A 1015 28.10 7.36 9.83
CA ARG A 1015 28.03 7.49 11.29
C ARG A 1015 27.41 6.24 11.91
N ALA A 1016 26.34 5.73 11.32
CA ALA A 1016 25.70 4.51 11.81
C ALA A 1016 26.60 3.27 11.64
N ILE A 1017 27.39 3.16 10.57
CA ILE A 1017 28.41 2.09 10.44
C ILE A 1017 29.44 2.21 11.57
N PHE A 1018 29.91 3.44 11.82
CA PHE A 1018 30.89 3.71 12.86
C PHE A 1018 30.37 3.34 14.26
N GLY A 1019 29.17 3.81 14.62
CA GLY A 1019 28.56 3.56 15.92
C GLY A 1019 28.25 2.07 16.12
N SER A 1020 27.53 1.43 15.20
CA SER A 1020 27.15 0.02 15.29
C SER A 1020 28.36 -0.92 15.35
N TYR A 1021 29.43 -0.64 14.59
CA TYR A 1021 30.66 -1.42 14.65
C TYR A 1021 31.36 -1.30 16.01
N LEU A 1022 31.49 -0.08 16.54
CA LEU A 1022 32.13 0.14 17.84
C LEU A 1022 31.30 -0.46 18.98
N ALA A 1023 29.99 -0.18 18.99
CA ALA A 1023 29.08 -0.62 20.03
C ALA A 1023 29.01 -2.15 20.11
N SER A 1024 28.79 -2.83 18.97
CA SER A 1024 28.71 -4.30 18.93
C SER A 1024 30.01 -4.95 19.41
N ARG A 1025 31.18 -4.48 18.95
CA ARG A 1025 32.47 -5.07 19.34
C ARG A 1025 32.79 -4.86 20.81
N PHE A 1026 32.49 -3.67 21.34
CA PHE A 1026 32.67 -3.38 22.75
C PHE A 1026 31.75 -4.23 23.62
N VAL A 1027 30.44 -4.27 23.32
CA VAL A 1027 29.46 -5.02 24.12
C VAL A 1027 29.71 -6.53 24.03
N TYR A 1028 30.11 -7.07 22.88
CA TYR A 1028 30.49 -8.49 22.78
C TYR A 1028 31.78 -8.84 23.52
N GLU A 1029 32.69 -7.90 23.74
CA GLU A 1029 33.92 -8.13 24.50
C GLU A 1029 33.69 -7.97 26.01
N PHE A 1030 32.99 -6.92 26.43
CA PHE A 1030 32.89 -6.51 27.85
C PHE A 1030 31.53 -6.79 28.50
N GLY A 1031 30.53 -7.24 27.74
CA GLY A 1031 29.17 -7.49 28.21
C GLY A 1031 28.24 -6.29 28.09
N SER A 1032 27.01 -6.47 28.55
CA SER A 1032 25.87 -5.54 28.44
C SER A 1032 25.87 -4.41 29.48
N GLN A 1033 26.63 -4.55 30.57
CA GLN A 1033 26.81 -3.50 31.59
C GLN A 1033 28.30 -3.26 31.90
N PRO A 1034 29.10 -2.85 30.91
CA PRO A 1034 30.53 -2.63 31.10
C PRO A 1034 30.78 -1.32 31.86
N SER A 1035 31.90 -1.23 32.57
CA SER A 1035 32.28 0.01 33.26
C SER A 1035 32.65 1.11 32.26
N GLN A 1036 32.46 2.37 32.63
CA GLN A 1036 32.86 3.51 31.78
C GLN A 1036 34.38 3.48 31.47
N PHE A 1037 35.19 2.98 32.40
CA PHE A 1037 36.63 2.79 32.19
C PHE A 1037 36.95 1.69 31.17
N ALA A 1038 36.10 0.67 31.02
CA ALA A 1038 36.28 -0.38 30.02
C ALA A 1038 36.21 0.18 28.59
N PHE A 1039 35.30 1.13 28.35
CA PHE A 1039 35.20 1.78 27.04
C PHE A 1039 36.46 2.60 26.71
N PHE A 1040 37.01 3.30 27.71
CA PHE A 1040 38.27 4.03 27.56
C PHE A 1040 39.44 3.10 27.24
N ASP A 1041 39.58 1.97 27.93
CA ASP A 1041 40.64 0.97 27.65
C ASP A 1041 40.49 0.36 26.25
N PHE A 1042 39.25 0.00 25.87
CA PHE A 1042 38.92 -0.48 24.53
C PHE A 1042 39.36 0.51 23.43
N MET A 1043 38.99 1.78 23.58
CA MET A 1043 39.36 2.83 22.62
C MET A 1043 40.85 3.16 22.64
N SER A 1044 41.51 3.09 23.79
CA SER A 1044 42.95 3.33 23.91
C SER A 1044 43.75 2.27 23.14
N LYS A 1045 43.42 0.99 23.34
CA LYS A 1045 44.03 -0.13 22.61
C LYS A 1045 43.81 0.00 21.10
N ARG A 1046 42.62 0.44 20.68
CA ARG A 1046 42.29 0.62 19.27
C ARG A 1046 43.03 1.80 18.64
N THR A 1047 43.10 2.93 19.34
CA THR A 1047 43.82 4.11 18.86
C THR A 1047 45.32 3.81 18.69
N ALA A 1048 45.90 3.01 19.59
CA ALA A 1048 47.27 2.52 19.45
C ALA A 1048 47.46 1.63 18.20
N LYS A 1049 46.51 0.75 17.89
CA LYS A 1049 46.53 -0.07 16.66
C LYS A 1049 46.43 0.77 15.39
N ILE A 1050 45.53 1.76 15.37
CA ILE A 1050 45.37 2.69 14.24
C ILE A 1050 46.69 3.44 14.01
N ALA A 1051 47.34 3.91 15.07
CA ALA A 1051 48.62 4.59 14.99
C ALA A 1051 49.77 3.70 14.48
N ALA A 1052 49.79 2.44 14.88
CA ALA A 1052 50.79 1.48 14.40
C ALA A 1052 50.62 1.15 12.91
N ALA A 1053 49.38 1.05 12.42
CA ALA A 1053 49.09 0.78 11.01
C ALA A 1053 49.56 1.92 10.09
N GLU A 1054 49.38 3.18 10.49
CA GLU A 1054 49.85 4.35 9.73
C GLU A 1054 51.39 4.41 9.64
N ASN A 1055 52.09 4.12 10.75
CA ASN A 1055 53.55 4.10 10.78
C ASN A 1055 54.16 2.95 9.96
N GLY A 1056 53.40 1.87 9.74
CA GLY A 1056 53.79 0.76 8.85
C GLY A 1056 53.64 1.11 7.37
N VAL A 1057 52.65 1.91 7.01
CA VAL A 1057 52.41 2.39 5.62
C VAL A 1057 53.38 3.51 5.22
N GLN A 1058 53.93 4.29 6.15
CA GLN A 1058 55.00 5.26 5.86
C GLN A 1058 56.40 4.64 5.70
N LYS A 1059 56.58 3.34 6.01
CA LYS A 1059 57.86 2.61 5.90
C LYS A 1059 57.90 1.59 4.75
N ALA A 1060 56.81 1.44 4.01
CA ALA A 1060 56.71 0.67 2.77
C ALA A 1060 56.53 1.64 1.61
#